data_AF-A0A0B5KZK8-F1
#
_entry.id   AF-A0A0B5KZK8-F1
#
_cell.length_a   1.000
_cell.length_b   1.000
_cell.length_c   1.000
_cell.angle_alpha   90.00
_cell.angle_beta   90.00
_cell.angle_gamma   90.00
#
_symmetry.space_group_name_H-M   'P 1'
#
loop_
_entity.id
_entity.type
_entity.pdbx_description
1 polymer ?
#
loop_
_entity_poly.entity_id
_entity_poly.type
_entity_poly.pdbx_seq_one_letter_code
_entity_poly.pdbx_strand_id
1 'polypeptide(L)'
;MKKMFLVMLFLISYLTLSRTLLLYKGSENGYGTDVLSSYIIPVLKNLYEDYDLVDVEKELPDLSEYDLVVTCYYSSKMRNAKIYLKKLSEYVLNGGKIFVINNLGAFEDPSGDSPGLSDINALLNLIGVRYEYNWRQEDVLDLKVDQEYLLKRVTLPVRKSFDGFSIFSPTVKVLMYAVTSRGNYPVIFYGERGGMAIFEHAFDERGNAVIDLGKIVRDILLFNKTNRILLLKENTHVKKTFENALFEVDTSPRYPLSYYKGVVITEDTLLEREDVKNYIENGGSVIFLGKGTHSITGNLVLEKKHLYIPENINVGYHYVSYRPAPQDAEVFMTVDGTPVSWMVKRGKGTLVYFPPDLLEKWSRGILFNEFLVSSGLIVSPIVNVFSIFFDDFPLPSYGIKHDITGTTDEIFYYKIWWEDMKKLCKEYSMRPFTALITSYNNKPEYVGFLEFLQSRVTLDFLKTLLEAKDVNVGLHGYNHLPPLQKNWNPDELKISYKALKTFLNELSKSYVPFFFVAPNNEIDKASIEILKEIFPSIKIVGTSYLAETETSEYEIFEDVLILPRTTSGHYPVQRLLVETMSTLLNMGTFHYFTHPDDVISSNRNPESRNWEYMLGQLREFFRVIKRNYPWLRNMTPEELYDTFKDYFENKPTIVYHKDKINVILNSRAKLPRYFFLKSDQDFSIQGGELIYERNGLCVIEMKERKMEVLLNGG
;
A
#
# COMPACT_ATOMS: atom_id res chain seq x y z
N MET A 1 -41.73 30.79 -29.68
CA MET A 1 -41.97 30.46 -28.25
C MET A 1 -40.86 29.52 -27.80
N LYS A 2 -39.71 29.98 -27.30
CA LYS A 2 -39.41 30.53 -25.96
C LYS A 2 -39.76 29.58 -24.79
N LYS A 3 -38.67 29.12 -24.15
CA LYS A 3 -38.44 28.81 -22.73
C LYS A 3 -38.81 27.44 -22.15
N MET A 4 -37.77 26.66 -21.84
CA MET A 4 -37.35 26.17 -20.51
C MET A 4 -36.26 25.11 -20.76
N PHE A 5 -34.96 25.40 -20.88
CA PHE A 5 -33.98 25.91 -19.90
C PHE A 5 -33.95 25.18 -18.55
N LEU A 6 -32.83 24.48 -18.35
CA LEU A 6 -32.13 24.17 -17.10
C LEU A 6 -32.83 23.27 -16.08
N VAL A 7 -32.28 22.06 -15.86
CA VAL A 7 -31.53 21.72 -14.64
C VAL A 7 -30.53 20.61 -15.01
N MET A 8 -29.32 21.01 -15.41
CA MET A 8 -28.15 20.13 -15.31
C MET A 8 -27.52 20.46 -13.95
N LEU A 9 -27.96 19.72 -12.92
CA LEU A 9 -27.34 19.77 -11.59
C LEU A 9 -25.96 19.12 -11.73
N PHE A 10 -24.96 19.94 -12.02
CA PHE A 10 -23.58 19.63 -11.66
C PHE A 10 -23.58 19.41 -10.14
N LEU A 11 -23.46 18.15 -9.70
CA LEU A 11 -22.82 17.86 -8.43
C LEU A 11 -21.36 18.28 -8.61
N ILE A 12 -21.07 19.56 -8.36
CA ILE A 12 -19.73 19.97 -7.96
C ILE A 12 -19.57 19.33 -6.58
N SER A 13 -19.01 18.12 -6.54
CA SER A 13 -18.39 17.60 -5.33
C SER A 13 -17.52 18.73 -4.80
N TYR A 14 -17.77 19.16 -3.56
CA TYR A 14 -16.96 20.15 -2.86
C TYR A 14 -15.48 19.81 -3.11
N LEU A 15 -14.84 20.59 -3.97
CA LEU A 15 -13.39 20.57 -4.11
C LEU A 15 -12.89 21.04 -2.75
N THR A 16 -12.46 20.11 -1.91
CA THR A 16 -11.64 20.44 -0.74
C THR A 16 -10.29 20.84 -1.29
N LEU A 17 -10.19 22.07 -1.81
CA LEU A 17 -8.91 22.67 -2.12
C LEU A 17 -8.14 22.76 -0.81
N SER A 18 -6.93 22.21 -0.80
CA SER A 18 -5.98 22.52 0.26
C SER A 18 -5.81 24.03 0.27
N ARG A 19 -5.96 24.63 1.45
CA ARG A 19 -5.95 26.07 1.60
C ARG A 19 -4.90 26.48 2.61
N THR A 20 -4.08 27.45 2.24
CA THR A 20 -3.06 28.02 3.13
C THR A 20 -3.52 29.37 3.69
N LEU A 21 -3.52 29.52 5.01
CA LEU A 21 -3.82 30.79 5.67
C LEU A 21 -2.53 31.57 5.93
N LEU A 22 -2.44 32.77 5.36
CA LEU A 22 -1.32 33.69 5.54
C LEU A 22 -1.73 34.79 6.52
N LEU A 23 -1.12 34.81 7.70
CA LEU A 23 -1.45 35.76 8.77
C LEU A 23 -0.40 36.85 8.92
N TYR A 24 -0.87 38.10 8.96
CA TYR A 24 -0.08 39.30 9.25
C TYR A 24 -0.82 40.19 10.27
N LYS A 25 -0.14 41.21 10.80
CA LYS A 25 -0.73 42.23 11.68
C LYS A 25 -0.86 43.56 10.93
N GLY A 26 -2.07 44.10 10.86
CA GLY A 26 -2.33 45.40 10.22
C GLY A 26 -1.59 46.56 10.88
N SER A 27 -1.34 46.48 12.19
CA SER A 27 -0.58 47.48 12.95
C SER A 27 0.91 47.59 12.58
N GLU A 28 1.44 46.65 11.80
CA GLU A 28 2.87 46.58 11.44
C GLU A 28 3.21 47.24 10.09
N ASN A 29 2.34 48.13 9.60
CA ASN A 29 2.57 48.97 8.41
C ASN A 29 3.03 48.19 7.16
N GLY A 30 2.46 47.01 6.93
CA GLY A 30 2.72 46.21 5.71
C GLY A 30 3.87 45.21 5.80
N TYR A 31 4.64 45.18 6.90
CA TYR A 31 5.79 44.26 7.06
C TYR A 31 5.44 42.80 6.71
N GLY A 32 4.46 42.21 7.40
CA GLY A 32 4.07 40.82 7.17
C GLY A 32 3.50 40.61 5.77
N THR A 33 2.66 41.54 5.30
CA THR A 33 2.03 41.49 3.97
C THR A 33 3.08 41.47 2.85
N ASP A 34 4.11 42.32 2.96
CA ASP A 34 5.17 42.44 1.96
C ASP A 34 6.02 41.17 1.89
N VAL A 35 6.40 40.61 3.04
CA VAL A 35 7.15 39.34 3.12
C VAL A 35 6.35 38.19 2.52
N LEU A 36 5.09 38.02 2.95
CA LEU A 36 4.23 36.94 2.48
C LEU A 36 3.95 37.05 0.97
N SER A 37 3.72 38.27 0.48
CA SER A 37 3.48 38.54 -0.95
C SER A 37 4.71 38.34 -1.82
N SER A 38 5.90 38.62 -1.30
CA SER A 38 7.15 38.52 -2.07
C SER A 38 7.70 37.10 -2.12
N TYR A 39 7.58 36.34 -1.02
CA TYR A 39 8.30 35.07 -0.87
C TYR A 39 7.40 33.84 -0.78
N ILE A 40 6.15 33.96 -0.32
CA ILE A 40 5.27 32.81 -0.07
C ILE A 40 4.21 32.67 -1.18
N ILE A 41 3.45 33.73 -1.43
CA ILE A 41 2.36 33.73 -2.43
C ILE A 41 2.81 33.26 -3.82
N PRO A 42 3.98 33.65 -4.35
CA PRO A 42 4.43 33.15 -5.66
C PRO A 42 4.59 31.63 -5.70
N VAL A 43 5.02 31.02 -4.59
CA VAL A 43 5.17 29.57 -4.48
C VAL A 43 3.82 28.89 -4.38
N LEU A 44 2.88 29.41 -3.58
CA LEU A 44 1.53 28.86 -3.48
C LEU A 44 0.82 28.87 -4.86
N LYS A 45 0.94 29.98 -5.60
CA LYS A 45 0.41 30.07 -6.97
C LYS A 45 1.05 29.05 -7.92
N ASN A 46 2.36 28.82 -7.82
CA ASN A 46 3.05 27.80 -8.62
C ASN A 46 2.56 26.38 -8.28
N LEU A 47 2.21 26.14 -7.02
CA LEU A 47 1.67 24.87 -6.55
C LEU A 47 0.16 24.71 -6.82
N TYR A 48 -0.53 25.73 -7.33
CA TYR A 48 -2.00 25.74 -7.42
C TYR A 48 -2.66 25.51 -6.04
N GLU A 49 -2.03 26.03 -4.98
CA GLU A 49 -2.55 26.02 -3.62
C GLU A 49 -3.38 27.30 -3.39
N ASP A 50 -4.65 27.14 -2.99
CA ASP A 50 -5.49 28.27 -2.64
C ASP A 50 -5.00 28.90 -1.33
N TYR A 51 -5.17 30.21 -1.19
CA TYR A 51 -4.71 30.90 0.02
C TYR A 51 -5.55 32.11 0.37
N ASP A 52 -5.60 32.41 1.67
CA ASP A 52 -6.16 33.64 2.21
C ASP A 52 -5.07 34.46 2.90
N LEU A 53 -5.11 35.79 2.72
CA LEU A 53 -4.20 36.73 3.36
C LEU A 53 -4.98 37.59 4.35
N VAL A 54 -4.82 37.33 5.64
CA VAL A 54 -5.69 37.85 6.70
C VAL A 54 -4.92 38.64 7.75
N ASP A 55 -5.49 39.79 8.12
CA ASP A 55 -5.06 40.60 9.25
C ASP A 55 -5.60 40.00 10.55
N VAL A 56 -4.72 39.34 11.30
CA VAL A 56 -5.06 38.60 12.52
C VAL A 56 -5.63 39.50 13.62
N GLU A 57 -5.35 40.80 13.57
CA GLU A 57 -5.84 41.76 14.57
C GLU A 57 -7.31 42.16 14.33
N LYS A 58 -7.82 41.93 13.11
CA LYS A 58 -9.23 42.14 12.78
C LYS A 58 -10.05 40.90 13.04
N GLU A 59 -9.63 39.76 12.49
CA GLU A 59 -10.33 38.49 12.62
C GLU A 59 -9.37 37.32 12.39
N LEU A 60 -9.49 36.27 13.22
CA LEU A 60 -8.85 34.99 12.97
C LEU A 60 -9.93 34.02 12.46
N PRO A 61 -9.85 33.57 11.19
CA PRO A 61 -10.86 32.68 10.61
C PRO A 61 -10.85 31.29 11.28
N ASP A 62 -11.81 30.45 10.91
CA ASP A 62 -11.82 29.05 11.32
C ASP A 62 -10.61 28.32 10.72
N LEU A 63 -9.68 27.92 11.57
CA LEU A 63 -8.44 27.28 11.15
C LEU A 63 -8.67 25.88 10.57
N SER A 64 -9.83 25.25 10.83
CA SER A 64 -10.14 23.91 10.31
C SER A 64 -10.32 23.86 8.79
N GLU A 65 -10.46 25.02 8.13
CA GLU A 65 -10.54 25.13 6.67
C GLU A 65 -9.16 25.11 5.97
N TYR A 66 -8.06 25.08 6.72
CA TYR A 66 -6.71 25.28 6.19
C TYR A 66 -5.76 24.13 6.50
N ASP A 67 -4.93 23.73 5.55
CA ASP A 67 -3.91 22.68 5.72
C ASP A 67 -2.58 23.23 6.26
N LEU A 68 -2.32 24.51 6.01
CA LEU A 68 -1.15 25.23 6.52
C LEU A 68 -1.52 26.64 6.97
N VAL A 69 -1.01 27.04 8.14
CA VAL A 69 -0.98 28.42 8.60
C VAL A 69 0.45 28.95 8.51
N VAL A 70 0.69 30.01 7.74
CA VAL A 70 1.97 30.73 7.73
C VAL A 70 1.77 32.07 8.41
N THR A 71 2.54 32.34 9.46
CA THR A 71 2.48 33.62 10.17
C THR A 71 3.72 34.44 9.87
N CYS A 72 3.57 35.76 9.71
CA CYS A 72 4.70 36.68 9.62
C CYS A 72 4.41 37.95 10.41
N TYR A 73 5.06 38.06 11.57
CA TYR A 73 4.89 39.20 12.48
C TYR A 73 6.23 39.83 12.85
N TYR A 74 6.24 41.15 13.04
CA TYR A 74 7.38 41.90 13.56
C TYR A 74 7.39 41.91 15.11
N SER A 75 6.25 42.26 15.70
CA SER A 75 6.04 42.45 17.14
C SER A 75 5.71 41.16 17.86
N SER A 76 6.21 41.03 19.10
CA SER A 76 5.90 39.96 20.06
C SER A 76 4.48 40.02 20.65
N LYS A 77 3.74 41.13 20.43
CA LYS A 77 2.47 41.43 21.10
C LYS A 77 1.24 40.95 20.35
N MET A 78 0.35 40.21 21.02
CA MET A 78 -0.95 39.79 20.48
C MET A 78 -2.06 40.09 21.49
N ARG A 79 -3.19 40.63 21.04
CA ARG A 79 -4.37 40.73 21.90
C ARG A 79 -4.98 39.34 22.10
N ASN A 80 -5.31 38.99 23.34
CA ASN A 80 -5.77 37.66 23.72
C ASN A 80 -4.75 36.57 23.35
N ALA A 81 -3.46 36.81 23.63
CA ALA A 81 -2.34 35.98 23.19
C ALA A 81 -2.50 34.49 23.58
N LYS A 82 -2.99 34.21 24.80
CA LYS A 82 -3.26 32.83 25.25
C LYS A 82 -4.34 32.12 24.43
N ILE A 83 -5.41 32.83 24.06
CA ILE A 83 -6.49 32.29 23.22
C ILE A 83 -5.97 32.01 21.82
N TYR A 84 -5.15 32.91 21.26
CA TYR A 84 -4.50 32.72 19.97
C TYR A 84 -3.62 31.46 19.96
N LEU A 85 -2.72 31.30 20.93
CA LEU A 85 -1.86 30.12 21.06
C LEU A 85 -2.68 28.83 21.24
N LYS A 86 -3.77 28.89 22.03
CA LYS A 86 -4.66 27.74 22.21
C LYS A 86 -5.31 27.32 20.89
N LYS A 87 -5.84 28.26 20.10
CA LYS A 87 -6.43 27.97 18.78
C LYS A 87 -5.42 27.35 17.82
N LEU A 88 -4.20 27.88 17.77
CA LEU A 88 -3.12 27.29 16.96
C LEU A 88 -2.75 25.88 17.45
N SER A 89 -2.75 25.65 18.76
CA SER A 89 -2.45 24.33 19.32
C SER A 89 -3.54 23.31 18.97
N GLU A 90 -4.81 23.68 19.10
CA GLU A 90 -5.95 22.85 18.70
C GLU A 90 -5.91 22.54 17.20
N TYR A 91 -5.59 23.54 16.38
CA TYR A 91 -5.40 23.38 14.95
C TYR A 91 -4.31 22.35 14.60
N VAL A 92 -3.12 22.46 15.21
CA VAL A 92 -2.02 21.51 14.96
C VAL A 92 -2.35 20.11 15.51
N LEU A 93 -3.07 20.01 16.63
CA LEU A 93 -3.57 18.73 17.15
C LEU A 93 -4.54 18.04 16.18
N ASN A 94 -5.31 18.81 15.42
CA ASN A 94 -6.24 18.32 14.41
C ASN A 94 -5.58 18.05 13.04
N GLY A 95 -4.24 18.04 12.98
CA GLY A 95 -3.48 17.71 11.77
C GLY A 95 -3.03 18.91 10.94
N GLY A 96 -3.38 20.13 11.34
CA GLY A 96 -2.91 21.37 10.73
C GLY A 96 -1.41 21.57 10.86
N LYS A 97 -0.80 22.29 9.92
CA LYS A 97 0.64 22.62 9.93
C LYS A 97 0.84 24.11 10.18
N ILE A 98 1.92 24.49 10.87
CA ILE A 98 2.22 25.92 11.11
C ILE A 98 3.66 26.30 10.77
N PHE A 99 3.86 27.33 9.96
CA PHE A 99 5.19 27.91 9.74
C PHE A 99 5.24 29.35 10.23
N VAL A 100 6.12 29.61 11.21
CA VAL A 100 6.27 30.94 11.81
C VAL A 100 7.47 31.64 11.20
N ILE A 101 7.25 32.80 10.59
CA ILE A 101 8.28 33.67 10.05
C ILE A 101 8.48 34.84 11.02
N ASN A 102 9.74 35.09 11.35
CA ASN A 102 10.22 36.15 12.22
C ASN A 102 9.79 35.99 13.70
N ASN A 103 8.51 36.17 14.02
CA ASN A 103 8.01 36.14 15.39
C ASN A 103 6.72 35.33 15.49
N LEU A 104 6.57 34.53 16.56
CA LEU A 104 5.29 33.87 16.89
C LEU A 104 4.17 34.89 17.16
N GLY A 105 4.57 36.09 17.58
CA GLY A 105 3.72 37.26 17.69
C GLY A 105 2.86 37.30 18.93
N ALA A 106 2.92 36.27 19.78
CA ALA A 106 2.08 36.08 20.96
C ALA A 106 2.92 35.72 22.22
N PHE A 107 4.07 36.37 22.39
CA PHE A 107 4.85 36.29 23.64
C PHE A 107 4.35 37.27 24.70
N GLU A 108 3.68 38.34 24.28
CA GLU A 108 3.15 39.39 25.16
C GLU A 108 1.67 39.67 24.85
N ASP A 109 0.88 39.95 25.88
CA ASP A 109 -0.47 40.48 25.75
C ASP A 109 -0.53 41.95 26.25
N PRO A 110 -0.96 42.92 25.42
CA PRO A 110 -1.04 44.33 25.82
C PRO A 110 -1.93 44.59 27.06
N SER A 111 -2.86 43.69 27.39
CA SER A 111 -3.70 43.80 28.60
C SER A 111 -2.98 43.44 29.90
N GLY A 112 -1.78 42.85 29.80
CA GLY A 112 -1.00 42.34 30.93
C GLY A 112 -1.14 40.83 31.16
N ASP A 113 -2.11 40.15 30.55
CA ASP A 113 -2.29 38.69 30.66
C ASP A 113 -1.38 37.90 29.68
N SER A 114 -0.08 38.17 29.76
CA SER A 114 0.89 37.57 28.82
C SER A 114 1.02 36.05 28.99
N PRO A 115 1.23 35.28 27.91
CA PRO A 115 1.40 33.83 27.99
C PRO A 115 2.67 33.43 28.75
N GLY A 116 2.59 32.34 29.50
CA GLY A 116 3.75 31.72 30.13
C GLY A 116 4.49 30.76 29.20
N LEU A 117 5.62 30.23 29.69
CA LEU A 117 6.39 29.18 29.02
C LEU A 117 5.55 27.94 28.68
N SER A 118 4.58 27.58 29.52
CA SER A 118 3.69 26.44 29.28
C SER A 118 2.74 26.69 28.12
N ASP A 119 2.21 27.90 27.99
CA ASP A 119 1.27 28.26 26.91
C ASP A 119 1.98 28.23 25.55
N ILE A 120 3.20 28.76 25.49
CA ILE A 120 4.01 28.78 24.26
C ILE A 120 4.46 27.37 23.88
N ASN A 121 4.98 26.61 24.85
CA ASN A 121 5.46 25.24 24.58
C ASN A 121 4.31 24.26 24.31
N ALA A 122 3.08 24.55 24.71
CA ALA A 122 1.92 23.74 24.30
C ALA A 122 1.80 23.67 22.77
N LEU A 123 2.08 24.78 22.07
CA LEU A 123 2.14 24.81 20.60
C LEU A 123 3.47 24.27 20.07
N LEU A 124 4.60 24.78 20.56
CA LEU A 124 5.91 24.50 19.95
C LEU A 124 6.32 23.03 20.10
N ASN A 125 5.95 22.38 21.20
CA ASN A 125 6.20 20.95 21.37
C ASN A 125 5.46 20.11 20.30
N LEU A 126 4.30 20.57 19.81
CA LEU A 126 3.58 19.88 18.75
C LEU A 126 4.32 19.94 17.41
N ILE A 127 5.18 20.93 17.19
CA ILE A 127 6.07 21.00 16.02
C ILE A 127 7.48 20.44 16.31
N GLY A 128 7.69 19.79 17.46
CA GLY A 128 8.90 19.05 17.80
C GLY A 128 10.03 19.87 18.42
N VAL A 129 9.72 21.07 18.92
CA VAL A 129 10.70 22.02 19.45
C VAL A 129 10.27 22.55 20.81
N ARG A 130 11.24 22.75 21.70
CA ARG A 130 11.02 23.38 23.00
C ARG A 130 11.62 24.79 23.00
N TYR A 131 10.84 25.77 23.43
CA TYR A 131 11.27 27.13 23.71
C TYR A 131 11.77 27.26 25.15
N GLU A 132 12.96 27.84 25.31
CA GLU A 132 13.70 27.94 26.56
C GLU A 132 13.62 29.32 27.21
N TYR A 133 12.96 30.31 26.57
CA TYR A 133 12.77 31.68 27.07
C TYR A 133 14.09 32.33 27.50
N ASN A 134 14.85 32.80 26.50
CA ASN A 134 16.17 33.39 26.71
C ASN A 134 16.50 34.42 25.63
N TRP A 135 15.63 35.42 25.50
CA TRP A 135 15.82 36.49 24.54
C TRP A 135 17.10 37.27 24.83
N ARG A 136 17.95 37.45 23.82
CA ARG A 136 19.20 38.23 23.93
C ARG A 136 19.69 38.73 22.58
N GLN A 137 20.63 39.66 22.58
CA GLN A 137 21.42 40.03 21.40
C GLN A 137 22.87 39.59 21.55
N GLU A 138 23.42 38.98 20.52
CA GLU A 138 24.81 38.46 20.51
C GLU A 138 25.41 38.55 19.10
N ASP A 139 26.74 38.58 19.01
CA ASP A 139 27.45 38.53 17.73
C ASP A 139 27.39 37.11 17.15
N VAL A 140 26.84 37.00 15.95
CA VAL A 140 26.86 35.79 15.14
C VAL A 140 28.21 35.73 14.44
N LEU A 141 29.00 34.72 14.79
CA LEU A 141 30.37 34.54 14.28
C LEU A 141 30.38 33.69 13.01
N ASP A 142 29.48 32.72 12.92
CA ASP A 142 29.31 31.83 11.77
C ASP A 142 27.83 31.40 11.61
N LEU A 143 27.45 30.97 10.41
CA LEU A 143 26.15 30.38 10.11
C LEU A 143 26.34 29.00 9.46
N LYS A 144 25.91 27.94 10.15
CA LYS A 144 25.85 26.60 9.56
C LYS A 144 24.51 26.46 8.83
N VAL A 145 24.52 26.69 7.53
CA VAL A 145 23.32 26.70 6.68
C VAL A 145 23.31 25.52 5.73
N ASP A 146 22.15 24.90 5.58
CA ASP A 146 21.84 24.04 4.44
C ASP A 146 21.91 24.87 3.15
N GLN A 147 22.94 24.58 2.33
CA GLN A 147 23.25 25.38 1.14
C GLN A 147 22.14 25.36 0.11
N GLU A 148 21.24 24.38 0.14
CA GLU A 148 20.14 24.32 -0.81
C GLU A 148 19.04 25.35 -0.56
N TYR A 149 19.03 25.97 0.61
CA TYR A 149 18.06 26.99 0.98
C TYR A 149 18.70 28.38 1.03
N LEU A 150 20.03 28.46 0.97
CA LEU A 150 20.75 29.72 1.05
C LEU A 150 20.59 30.52 -0.26
N LEU A 151 19.90 31.66 -0.19
CA LEU A 151 19.78 32.58 -1.32
C LEU A 151 21.00 33.49 -1.43
N LYS A 152 21.53 33.90 -0.27
CA LYS A 152 22.61 34.89 -0.20
C LYS A 152 23.44 34.68 1.05
N ARG A 153 24.77 34.79 0.91
CA ARG A 153 25.69 34.77 2.06
C ARG A 153 25.52 36.03 2.91
N VAL A 154 25.49 35.82 4.23
CA VAL A 154 25.44 36.90 5.22
C VAL A 154 26.87 37.36 5.52
N THR A 155 27.09 38.66 5.62
CA THR A 155 28.36 39.22 6.09
C THR A 155 28.46 39.03 7.60
N LEU A 156 29.53 38.39 8.07
CA LEU A 156 29.76 38.07 9.48
C LEU A 156 31.10 38.69 9.96
N PRO A 157 31.25 39.01 11.26
CA PRO A 157 30.24 38.87 12.30
C PRO A 157 29.17 39.96 12.24
N VAL A 158 27.97 39.64 12.71
CA VAL A 158 26.84 40.57 12.78
C VAL A 158 26.08 40.36 14.09
N ARG A 159 25.63 41.45 14.71
CA ARG A 159 24.88 41.38 15.96
C ARG A 159 23.41 41.12 15.67
N LYS A 160 22.88 39.98 16.15
CA LYS A 160 21.48 39.58 15.94
C LYS A 160 20.78 39.22 17.24
N SER A 161 19.45 39.31 17.21
CA SER A 161 18.58 38.86 18.29
C SER A 161 18.39 37.34 18.25
N PHE A 162 18.25 36.73 19.44
CA PHE A 162 18.15 35.30 19.65
C PHE A 162 17.06 34.97 20.63
N ASP A 163 16.37 33.87 20.36
CA ASP A 163 15.57 33.14 21.33
C ASP A 163 16.14 31.73 21.49
N GLY A 164 16.00 31.16 22.68
CA GLY A 164 16.51 29.82 22.98
C GLY A 164 15.53 28.74 22.53
N PHE A 165 15.96 27.84 21.64
CA PHE A 165 15.19 26.67 21.23
C PHE A 165 16.04 25.40 21.29
N SER A 166 15.43 24.31 21.76
CA SER A 166 15.98 22.96 21.68
C SER A 166 15.10 22.06 20.83
N ILE A 167 15.71 21.37 19.86
CA ILE A 167 15.04 20.41 19.00
C ILE A 167 15.05 19.04 19.69
N PHE A 168 13.88 18.47 19.96
CA PHE A 168 13.79 17.13 20.54
C PHE A 168 13.18 16.10 19.58
N SER A 169 12.46 16.55 18.54
CA SER A 169 11.91 15.64 17.53
C SER A 169 12.98 15.24 16.50
N PRO A 170 13.13 13.94 16.20
CA PRO A 170 14.03 13.47 15.15
C PRO A 170 13.52 13.79 13.73
N THR A 171 12.27 14.25 13.59
CA THR A 171 11.69 14.62 12.29
C THR A 171 11.91 16.10 11.94
N VAL A 172 12.44 16.90 12.87
CA VAL A 172 12.71 18.32 12.64
C VAL A 172 14.11 18.49 12.06
N LYS A 173 14.16 19.04 10.85
CA LYS A 173 15.39 19.42 10.15
C LYS A 173 15.76 20.85 10.52
N VAL A 174 16.98 21.06 11.03
CA VAL A 174 17.54 22.41 11.22
C VAL A 174 18.24 22.85 9.95
N LEU A 175 17.73 23.91 9.33
CA LEU A 175 18.28 24.49 8.10
C LEU A 175 19.38 25.52 8.37
N MET A 176 19.33 26.16 9.53
CA MET A 176 20.32 27.15 9.91
C MET A 176 20.60 27.10 11.42
N TYR A 177 21.86 26.91 11.77
CA TYR A 177 22.38 27.22 13.09
C TYR A 177 23.16 28.54 13.05
N ALA A 178 22.88 29.40 14.01
CA ALA A 178 23.73 30.54 14.31
C ALA A 178 24.79 30.13 15.34
N VAL A 179 26.05 30.37 14.99
CA VAL A 179 27.20 30.07 15.83
C VAL A 179 27.62 31.35 16.53
N THR A 180 27.59 31.35 17.86
CA THR A 180 28.03 32.46 18.69
C THR A 180 29.17 32.02 19.61
N SER A 181 29.68 32.96 20.41
CA SER A 181 30.68 32.66 21.44
C SER A 181 30.21 31.63 22.48
N ARG A 182 28.89 31.46 22.65
CA ARG A 182 28.27 30.59 23.66
C ARG A 182 27.85 29.22 23.12
N GLY A 183 27.78 29.04 21.80
CA GLY A 183 27.40 27.77 21.19
C GLY A 183 26.68 27.91 19.85
N ASN A 184 26.06 26.81 19.41
CA ASN A 184 25.28 26.75 18.18
C ASN A 184 23.78 26.74 18.53
N TYR A 185 23.02 27.67 17.95
CA TYR A 185 21.60 27.83 18.22
C TYR A 185 20.78 27.61 16.94
N PRO A 186 19.76 26.72 16.96
CA PRO A 186 18.90 26.54 15.81
C PRO A 186 18.03 27.79 15.63
N VAL A 187 18.12 28.41 14.46
CA VAL A 187 17.38 29.66 14.15
C VAL A 187 16.41 29.50 12.99
N ILE A 188 16.63 28.51 12.12
CA ILE A 188 15.67 28.16 11.07
C ILE A 188 15.55 26.65 11.00
N PHE A 189 14.33 26.15 11.16
CA PHE A 189 14.04 24.71 11.19
C PHE A 189 12.58 24.45 10.78
N TYR A 190 12.33 23.24 10.30
CA TYR A 190 10.97 22.75 10.09
C TYR A 190 10.93 21.22 10.21
N GLY A 191 9.74 20.69 10.43
CA GLY A 191 9.43 19.28 10.48
C GLY A 191 8.00 19.04 10.04
N GLU A 192 7.45 17.92 10.48
CA GLU A 192 6.18 17.39 9.96
C GLU A 192 4.97 18.31 10.14
N ARG A 193 4.90 18.92 11.31
CA ARG A 193 3.76 19.73 11.73
C ARG A 193 4.00 21.22 11.58
N GLY A 194 5.15 21.61 11.03
CA GLY A 194 5.52 23.01 10.97
C GLY A 194 6.97 23.32 11.24
N GLY A 195 7.26 24.60 11.42
CA GLY A 195 8.61 25.09 11.66
C GLY A 195 8.64 26.56 12.03
N MET A 196 9.86 27.06 12.21
CA MET A 196 10.09 28.48 12.47
C MET A 196 11.33 28.97 11.71
N ALA A 197 11.23 30.15 11.11
CA ALA A 197 12.36 30.94 10.64
C ALA A 197 12.44 32.20 11.51
N ILE A 198 13.31 32.16 12.52
CA ILE A 198 13.25 33.06 13.67
C ILE A 198 13.96 34.40 13.39
N PHE A 199 13.32 35.48 13.81
CA PHE A 199 13.83 36.86 13.78
C PHE A 199 14.43 37.30 12.43
N GLU A 200 15.40 38.21 12.52
CA GLU A 200 16.27 38.71 11.46
C GLU A 200 17.24 37.64 10.91
N HIS A 201 17.18 36.37 11.33
CA HIS A 201 18.08 35.35 10.74
C HIS A 201 17.63 34.94 9.34
N ALA A 202 16.35 35.08 9.02
CA ALA A 202 15.81 34.85 7.69
C ALA A 202 16.05 36.00 6.72
N PHE A 203 16.49 37.18 7.20
CA PHE A 203 16.64 38.40 6.41
C PHE A 203 18.02 39.06 6.59
N ASP A 204 18.44 39.88 5.62
CA ASP A 204 19.59 40.77 5.75
C ASP A 204 19.19 42.14 6.33
N GLU A 205 20.17 43.00 6.62
CA GLU A 205 19.94 44.35 7.20
C GLU A 205 19.08 45.27 6.30
N ARG A 206 18.88 44.90 5.04
CA ARG A 206 18.02 45.62 4.08
C ARG A 206 16.64 44.96 3.93
N GLY A 207 16.34 43.93 4.73
CA GLY A 207 15.06 43.21 4.69
C GLY A 207 14.95 42.16 3.58
N ASN A 208 16.02 41.84 2.86
CA ASN A 208 15.97 40.80 1.82
C ASN A 208 16.12 39.42 2.44
N ALA A 209 15.36 38.44 1.96
CA ALA A 209 15.48 37.07 2.45
C ALA A 209 16.89 36.49 2.16
N VAL A 210 17.53 35.93 3.18
CA VAL A 210 18.82 35.21 3.04
C VAL A 210 18.60 33.71 2.85
N ILE A 211 17.42 33.21 3.19
CA ILE A 211 16.98 31.83 3.00
C ILE A 211 15.71 31.78 2.14
N ASP A 212 15.53 30.71 1.38
CA ASP A 212 14.35 30.48 0.54
C ASP A 212 13.13 30.05 1.37
N LEU A 213 12.42 31.05 1.92
CA LEU A 213 11.20 30.85 2.70
C LEU A 213 10.09 30.15 1.91
N GLY A 214 10.00 30.43 0.61
CA GLY A 214 9.03 29.81 -0.29
C GLY A 214 9.30 28.31 -0.44
N LYS A 215 10.56 27.92 -0.62
CA LYS A 215 10.98 26.50 -0.61
C LYS A 215 10.65 25.81 0.71
N ILE A 216 10.84 26.47 1.86
CA ILE A 216 10.46 25.89 3.17
C ILE A 216 8.95 25.65 3.24
N VAL A 217 8.12 26.62 2.85
CA VAL A 217 6.66 26.46 2.82
C VAL A 217 6.24 25.33 1.90
N ARG A 218 6.83 25.24 0.69
CA ARG A 218 6.61 24.11 -0.22
C ARG A 218 6.96 22.78 0.45
N ASP A 219 8.10 22.71 1.12
CA ASP A 219 8.54 21.47 1.75
C ASP A 219 7.70 21.09 2.98
N ILE A 220 7.11 22.06 3.69
CA ILE A 220 6.13 21.83 4.77
C ILE A 220 4.80 21.35 4.21
N LEU A 221 4.27 21.99 3.15
CA LEU A 221 3.05 21.54 2.47
C LEU A 221 3.19 20.11 1.98
N LEU A 222 4.31 19.82 1.32
CA LEU A 222 4.66 18.50 0.79
C LEU A 222 5.24 17.54 1.84
N PHE A 223 5.37 17.97 3.10
CA PHE A 223 5.81 17.09 4.18
C PHE A 223 4.75 16.00 4.36
N ASN A 224 5.20 14.74 4.43
CA ASN A 224 4.36 13.52 4.35
C ASN A 224 3.86 13.19 2.95
N LYS A 225 4.74 13.11 1.95
CA LYS A 225 4.45 12.28 0.77
C LYS A 225 4.35 10.82 1.22
N THR A 226 3.22 10.40 1.78
CA THR A 226 2.96 8.96 1.97
C THR A 226 2.71 8.32 0.60
N ASN A 227 2.59 7.00 0.58
CA ASN A 227 2.16 6.29 -0.60
C ASN A 227 0.67 6.55 -0.85
N ARG A 228 0.38 7.64 -1.56
CA ARG A 228 -0.99 8.06 -1.87
C ARG A 228 -1.21 8.18 -3.37
N ILE A 229 -2.38 7.72 -3.83
CA ILE A 229 -2.82 7.78 -5.23
C ILE A 229 -4.11 8.58 -5.31
N LEU A 230 -4.22 9.43 -6.32
CA LEU A 230 -5.47 10.10 -6.66
C LEU A 230 -6.16 9.33 -7.78
N LEU A 231 -7.40 8.91 -7.55
CA LEU A 231 -8.26 8.23 -8.51
C LEU A 231 -9.42 9.16 -8.89
N LEU A 232 -9.27 9.94 -9.95
CA LEU A 232 -10.26 10.97 -10.33
C LEU A 232 -11.64 10.42 -10.72
N LYS A 233 -11.73 9.12 -11.00
CA LYS A 233 -12.99 8.41 -11.28
C LYS A 233 -12.93 7.04 -10.64
N GLU A 234 -13.93 6.73 -9.81
CA GLU A 234 -13.96 5.46 -9.10
C GLU A 234 -13.87 4.26 -10.05
N ASN A 235 -12.98 3.34 -9.70
CA ASN A 235 -12.83 2.05 -10.35
C ASN A 235 -12.32 1.05 -9.30
N THR A 236 -13.11 0.01 -9.04
CA THR A 236 -12.84 -0.98 -7.98
C THR A 236 -11.53 -1.72 -8.20
N HIS A 237 -11.17 -2.06 -9.45
CA HIS A 237 -9.94 -2.78 -9.73
C HIS A 237 -8.71 -1.91 -9.48
N VAL A 238 -8.73 -0.64 -9.89
CA VAL A 238 -7.65 0.31 -9.59
C VAL A 238 -7.53 0.53 -8.09
N LYS A 239 -8.65 0.81 -7.42
CA LYS A 239 -8.68 1.04 -5.97
C LYS A 239 -8.07 -0.16 -5.22
N LYS A 240 -8.50 -1.38 -5.55
CA LYS A 240 -7.96 -2.62 -4.95
C LYS A 240 -6.50 -2.87 -5.29
N THR A 241 -6.05 -2.51 -6.48
CA THR A 241 -4.63 -2.59 -6.87
C THR A 241 -3.75 -1.83 -5.86
N PHE A 242 -4.16 -0.62 -5.48
CA PHE A 242 -3.40 0.23 -4.57
C PHE A 242 -3.65 -0.09 -3.08
N GLU A 243 -4.89 -0.37 -2.69
CA GLU A 243 -5.22 -0.75 -1.30
C GLU A 243 -4.52 -2.04 -0.85
N ASN A 244 -4.42 -3.05 -1.73
CA ASN A 244 -3.73 -4.30 -1.43
C ASN A 244 -2.23 -4.09 -1.19
N ALA A 245 -1.63 -3.07 -1.80
CA ALA A 245 -0.26 -2.62 -1.57
C ALA A 245 -0.14 -1.59 -0.41
N LEU A 246 -1.22 -1.39 0.36
CA LEU A 246 -1.32 -0.45 1.48
C LEU A 246 -1.14 1.04 1.11
N PHE A 247 -1.44 1.40 -0.15
CA PHE A 247 -1.51 2.80 -0.56
C PHE A 247 -2.84 3.42 -0.11
N GLU A 248 -2.79 4.70 0.24
CA GLU A 248 -3.99 5.50 0.45
C GLU A 248 -4.55 5.94 -0.92
N VAL A 249 -5.84 5.76 -1.13
CA VAL A 249 -6.51 6.10 -2.40
C VAL A 249 -7.55 7.19 -2.15
N ASP A 250 -7.30 8.37 -2.69
CA ASP A 250 -8.25 9.49 -2.65
C ASP A 250 -9.04 9.53 -3.96
N THR A 251 -10.33 9.87 -3.88
CA THR A 251 -11.18 10.11 -5.06
C THR A 251 -11.41 11.59 -5.33
N SER A 252 -11.08 12.45 -4.35
CA SER A 252 -11.11 13.90 -4.47
C SER A 252 -9.68 14.44 -4.42
N PRO A 253 -9.29 15.34 -5.35
CA PRO A 253 -7.94 15.88 -5.37
C PRO A 253 -7.69 16.78 -4.17
N ARG A 254 -6.56 16.57 -3.50
CA ARG A 254 -5.88 17.56 -2.67
C ARG A 254 -4.78 18.21 -3.48
N TYR A 255 -4.69 19.53 -3.43
CA TYR A 255 -3.64 20.26 -4.13
C TYR A 255 -2.46 20.53 -3.20
N PRO A 256 -1.25 20.71 -3.76
CA PRO A 256 -0.86 20.39 -5.15
C PRO A 256 -0.92 18.89 -5.47
N LEU A 257 -1.15 18.52 -6.75
CA LEU A 257 -1.14 17.10 -7.18
C LEU A 257 0.17 16.36 -6.85
N SER A 258 1.27 17.09 -6.62
CA SER A 258 2.54 16.53 -6.14
C SER A 258 2.48 15.89 -4.75
N TYR A 259 1.35 16.01 -4.05
CA TYR A 259 1.02 15.22 -2.85
C TYR A 259 0.87 13.73 -3.16
N TYR A 260 0.46 13.39 -4.39
CA TYR A 260 0.24 12.01 -4.83
C TYR A 260 1.47 11.43 -5.54
N LYS A 261 1.73 10.15 -5.28
CA LYS A 261 2.74 9.36 -6.00
C LYS A 261 2.30 8.99 -7.42
N GLY A 262 1.00 8.90 -7.62
CA GLY A 262 0.41 8.72 -8.93
C GLY A 262 -0.99 9.32 -9.01
N VAL A 263 -1.37 9.76 -10.21
CA VAL A 263 -2.71 10.23 -10.51
C VAL A 263 -3.30 9.34 -11.59
N VAL A 264 -4.45 8.73 -11.31
CA VAL A 264 -5.18 7.87 -12.24
C VAL A 264 -6.32 8.66 -12.86
N ILE A 265 -6.34 8.68 -14.18
CA ILE A 265 -7.33 9.41 -14.98
C ILE A 265 -7.92 8.50 -16.05
N THR A 266 -9.16 8.79 -16.47
CA THR A 266 -9.94 7.92 -17.37
C THR A 266 -10.43 8.65 -18.62
N GLU A 267 -10.25 9.96 -18.70
CA GLU A 267 -10.81 10.82 -19.75
C GLU A 267 -9.72 11.68 -20.38
N ASP A 268 -9.76 11.83 -21.70
CA ASP A 268 -8.80 12.64 -22.47
C ASP A 268 -8.76 14.10 -22.01
N THR A 269 -9.92 14.66 -21.67
CA THR A 269 -10.04 16.05 -21.20
C THR A 269 -9.23 16.30 -19.93
N LEU A 270 -9.00 15.28 -19.11
CA LEU A 270 -8.20 15.38 -17.89
C LEU A 270 -6.69 15.41 -18.16
N LEU A 271 -6.23 14.76 -19.24
CA LEU A 271 -4.83 14.87 -19.69
C LEU A 271 -4.48 16.30 -20.14
N GLU A 272 -5.48 17.03 -20.65
CA GLU A 272 -5.29 18.38 -21.16
C GLU A 272 -5.24 19.45 -20.07
N ARG A 273 -5.67 19.11 -18.85
CA ARG A 273 -5.66 20.05 -17.72
C ARG A 273 -4.23 20.47 -17.36
N GLU A 274 -4.07 21.76 -17.09
CA GLU A 274 -2.75 22.36 -16.88
C GLU A 274 -2.07 21.87 -15.60
N ASP A 275 -2.83 21.61 -14.54
CA ASP A 275 -2.31 21.03 -13.29
C ASP A 275 -1.80 19.59 -13.48
N VAL A 276 -2.48 18.78 -14.29
CA VAL A 276 -2.04 17.40 -14.64
C VAL A 276 -0.78 17.44 -15.51
N LYS A 277 -0.74 18.30 -16.53
CA LYS A 277 0.47 18.51 -17.35
C LYS A 277 1.65 18.95 -16.50
N ASN A 278 1.44 19.93 -15.62
CA ASN A 278 2.47 20.42 -14.69
C ASN A 278 2.92 19.33 -13.71
N TYR A 279 2.01 18.49 -13.22
CA TYR A 279 2.35 17.35 -12.37
C TYR A 279 3.29 16.37 -13.08
N ILE A 280 2.98 15.99 -14.33
CA ILE A 280 3.83 15.11 -15.14
C ILE A 280 5.19 15.78 -15.43
N GLU A 281 5.18 17.04 -15.89
CA GLU A 281 6.39 17.83 -16.17
C GLU A 281 7.38 17.83 -14.99
N ASN A 282 6.86 17.85 -13.76
CA ASN A 282 7.63 17.92 -12.52
C ASN A 282 7.89 16.55 -11.84
N GLY A 283 7.75 15.43 -12.56
CA GLY A 283 8.15 14.11 -12.05
C GLY A 283 7.01 13.22 -11.57
N GLY A 284 5.75 13.65 -11.76
CA GLY A 284 4.57 12.85 -11.43
C GLY A 284 4.38 11.64 -12.36
N SER A 285 3.76 10.59 -11.84
CA SER A 285 3.31 9.44 -12.63
C SER A 285 1.81 9.53 -12.87
N VAL A 286 1.40 9.58 -14.14
CA VAL A 286 -0.02 9.57 -14.52
C VAL A 286 -0.37 8.26 -15.17
N ILE A 287 -1.35 7.56 -14.61
CA ILE A 287 -1.93 6.34 -15.18
C ILE A 287 -3.19 6.71 -15.91
N PHE A 288 -3.21 6.48 -17.21
CA PHE A 288 -4.31 6.81 -18.08
C PHE A 288 -5.03 5.53 -18.52
N LEU A 289 -6.29 5.43 -18.09
CA LEU A 289 -7.23 4.35 -18.38
C LEU A 289 -8.30 4.83 -19.38
N GLY A 290 -7.88 5.64 -20.35
CA GLY A 290 -8.79 6.19 -21.35
C GLY A 290 -9.18 5.18 -22.41
N LYS A 291 -10.30 5.46 -23.10
CA LYS A 291 -10.79 4.63 -24.19
C LYS A 291 -9.72 4.49 -25.29
N GLY A 292 -9.56 3.26 -25.78
CA GLY A 292 -8.74 2.97 -26.95
C GLY A 292 -9.31 3.63 -28.22
N THR A 293 -8.43 4.04 -29.13
CA THR A 293 -8.80 4.60 -30.44
C THR A 293 -8.81 3.55 -31.54
N HIS A 294 -8.17 2.41 -31.29
CA HIS A 294 -8.09 1.25 -32.17
C HIS A 294 -8.51 0.01 -31.40
N SER A 295 -8.78 -1.09 -32.09
CA SER A 295 -9.03 -2.38 -31.48
C SER A 295 -8.26 -3.48 -32.19
N ILE A 296 -7.92 -4.51 -31.44
CA ILE A 296 -7.26 -5.71 -31.95
C ILE A 296 -7.78 -6.92 -31.16
N THR A 297 -7.78 -8.08 -31.80
CA THR A 297 -8.04 -9.35 -31.12
C THR A 297 -6.97 -10.33 -31.55
N GLY A 298 -6.30 -10.93 -30.58
CA GLY A 298 -5.12 -11.75 -30.84
C GLY A 298 -4.54 -12.31 -29.56
N ASN A 299 -3.35 -12.91 -29.66
CA ASN A 299 -2.67 -13.49 -28.53
C ASN A 299 -1.99 -12.40 -27.68
N LEU A 300 -2.47 -12.19 -26.45
CA LEU A 300 -1.91 -11.23 -25.50
C LEU A 300 -0.66 -11.81 -24.83
N VAL A 301 0.42 -11.02 -24.84
CA VAL A 301 1.71 -11.37 -24.24
C VAL A 301 2.14 -10.29 -23.26
N LEU A 302 2.54 -10.69 -22.06
CA LEU A 302 3.25 -9.85 -21.10
C LEU A 302 4.74 -9.86 -21.46
N GLU A 303 5.32 -8.69 -21.70
CA GLU A 303 6.72 -8.54 -22.10
C GLU A 303 7.64 -8.48 -20.88
N LYS A 304 8.56 -9.45 -20.77
CA LYS A 304 9.53 -9.56 -19.67
C LYS A 304 10.45 -8.35 -19.54
N LYS A 305 10.68 -7.63 -20.64
CA LYS A 305 11.71 -6.60 -20.73
C LYS A 305 11.54 -5.51 -19.66
N HIS A 306 10.30 -5.09 -19.41
CA HIS A 306 9.97 -3.99 -18.49
C HIS A 306 9.11 -4.43 -17.28
N LEU A 307 8.72 -5.70 -17.20
CA LEU A 307 7.99 -6.28 -16.07
C LEU A 307 8.89 -7.21 -15.25
N TYR A 308 8.68 -7.28 -13.93
CA TYR A 308 9.44 -8.22 -13.08
C TYR A 308 8.87 -9.65 -13.10
N ILE A 309 8.66 -10.17 -14.30
CA ILE A 309 8.15 -11.52 -14.59
C ILE A 309 9.30 -12.46 -14.99
N PRO A 310 9.15 -13.79 -14.85
CA PRO A 310 10.24 -14.73 -15.12
C PRO A 310 10.63 -14.81 -16.60
N GLU A 311 9.65 -14.69 -17.49
CA GLU A 311 9.74 -14.81 -18.93
C GLU A 311 8.58 -14.08 -19.61
N ASN A 312 8.56 -14.02 -20.94
CA ASN A 312 7.37 -13.53 -21.63
C ASN A 312 6.23 -14.50 -21.34
N ILE A 313 5.11 -13.97 -20.86
CA ILE A 313 3.96 -14.78 -20.45
C ILE A 313 2.86 -14.65 -21.48
N ASN A 314 2.43 -15.79 -22.02
CA ASN A 314 1.27 -15.83 -22.89
C ASN A 314 -0.01 -15.89 -22.05
N VAL A 315 -0.81 -14.83 -22.11
CA VAL A 315 -2.10 -14.74 -21.40
C VAL A 315 -3.23 -15.44 -22.18
N GLY A 316 -3.05 -15.59 -23.49
CA GLY A 316 -4.04 -16.17 -24.39
C GLY A 316 -4.78 -15.12 -25.21
N TYR A 317 -5.84 -15.55 -25.88
CA TYR A 317 -6.55 -14.74 -26.87
C TYR A 317 -7.44 -13.68 -26.20
N HIS A 318 -7.22 -12.40 -26.51
CA HIS A 318 -7.95 -11.27 -25.91
C HIS A 318 -8.36 -10.24 -26.97
N TYR A 319 -9.52 -9.63 -26.78
CA TYR A 319 -9.89 -8.39 -27.45
C TYR A 319 -9.36 -7.21 -26.62
N VAL A 320 -8.71 -6.24 -27.26
CA VAL A 320 -8.20 -5.05 -26.59
C VAL A 320 -8.43 -3.81 -27.45
N SER A 321 -9.13 -2.83 -26.89
CA SER A 321 -9.16 -1.47 -27.39
C SER A 321 -7.93 -0.73 -26.87
N TYR A 322 -7.06 -0.29 -27.77
CA TYR A 322 -5.76 0.28 -27.42
C TYR A 322 -5.54 1.65 -28.05
N ARG A 323 -4.52 2.34 -27.57
CA ARG A 323 -3.96 3.54 -28.18
C ARG A 323 -2.60 3.21 -28.79
N PRO A 324 -2.33 3.63 -30.04
CA PRO A 324 -1.01 3.45 -30.63
C PRO A 324 0.07 4.00 -29.72
N ALA A 325 1.08 3.16 -29.45
CA ALA A 325 2.22 3.55 -28.64
C ALA A 325 3.02 4.65 -29.37
N PRO A 326 3.46 5.71 -28.65
CA PRO A 326 4.48 6.64 -29.14
C PRO A 326 5.76 5.91 -29.57
N GLN A 327 6.54 6.51 -30.47
CA GLN A 327 7.76 5.89 -31.03
C GLN A 327 8.81 5.50 -29.98
N ASP A 328 8.86 6.23 -28.86
CA ASP A 328 9.80 6.09 -27.76
C ASP A 328 9.19 5.41 -26.51
N ALA A 329 8.02 4.79 -26.65
CA ALA A 329 7.33 4.19 -25.53
C ALA A 329 7.98 2.87 -25.07
N GLU A 330 8.04 2.67 -23.76
CA GLU A 330 8.34 1.38 -23.16
C GLU A 330 7.08 0.52 -23.18
N VAL A 331 7.18 -0.69 -23.72
CA VAL A 331 6.03 -1.58 -23.95
C VAL A 331 6.00 -2.69 -22.92
N PHE A 332 4.83 -2.89 -22.31
CA PHE A 332 4.62 -3.90 -21.27
C PHE A 332 3.76 -5.07 -21.75
N MET A 333 2.79 -4.80 -22.63
CA MET A 333 1.90 -5.83 -23.16
C MET A 333 1.70 -5.65 -24.67
N THR A 334 1.69 -6.76 -25.39
CA THR A 334 1.44 -6.80 -26.84
C THR A 334 0.31 -7.77 -27.19
N VAL A 335 -0.46 -7.46 -28.23
CA VAL A 335 -1.41 -8.39 -28.86
C VAL A 335 -0.91 -8.65 -30.28
N ASP A 336 -0.48 -9.89 -30.56
CA ASP A 336 0.17 -10.27 -31.82
C ASP A 336 1.28 -9.30 -32.24
N GLY A 337 2.10 -8.87 -31.26
CA GLY A 337 3.19 -7.92 -31.45
C GLY A 337 2.79 -6.44 -31.49
N THR A 338 1.49 -6.12 -31.51
CA THR A 338 1.00 -4.74 -31.42
C THR A 338 1.02 -4.26 -29.96
N PRO A 339 1.75 -3.19 -29.60
CA PRO A 339 1.74 -2.64 -28.25
C PRO A 339 0.34 -2.19 -27.82
N VAL A 340 -0.13 -2.70 -26.69
CA VAL A 340 -1.42 -2.31 -26.12
C VAL A 340 -1.29 -1.63 -24.76
N SER A 341 -0.29 -2.01 -23.95
CA SER A 341 0.10 -1.30 -22.73
C SER A 341 1.51 -0.77 -22.85
N TRP A 342 1.68 0.50 -22.50
CA TRP A 342 2.93 1.21 -22.69
C TRP A 342 3.04 2.43 -21.77
N MET A 343 4.26 2.92 -21.57
CA MET A 343 4.48 4.22 -20.94
C MET A 343 5.48 5.06 -21.73
N VAL A 344 5.43 6.38 -21.52
CA VAL A 344 6.33 7.33 -22.16
C VAL A 344 6.74 8.43 -21.19
N LYS A 345 8.02 8.83 -21.24
CA LYS A 345 8.51 9.96 -20.45
C LYS A 345 7.96 11.29 -21.01
N ARG A 346 7.59 12.19 -20.10
CA ARG A 346 7.08 13.52 -20.39
C ARG A 346 7.62 14.48 -19.33
N GLY A 347 8.44 15.45 -19.73
CA GLY A 347 9.22 16.25 -18.79
C GLY A 347 10.07 15.35 -17.89
N LYS A 348 9.96 15.52 -16.56
CA LYS A 348 10.64 14.67 -15.57
C LYS A 348 9.82 13.45 -15.13
N GLY A 349 8.54 13.38 -15.51
CA GLY A 349 7.60 12.33 -15.10
C GLY A 349 7.26 11.36 -16.22
N THR A 350 6.20 10.60 -15.99
CA THR A 350 5.83 9.46 -16.84
C THR A 350 4.31 9.41 -17.05
N LEU A 351 3.90 9.21 -18.30
CA LEU A 351 2.53 8.85 -18.66
C LEU A 351 2.46 7.36 -18.96
N VAL A 352 1.67 6.62 -18.21
CA VAL A 352 1.38 5.19 -18.40
C VAL A 352 0.01 5.07 -19.05
N TYR A 353 -0.10 4.32 -20.14
CA TYR A 353 -1.37 3.93 -20.73
C TYR A 353 -1.63 2.45 -20.46
N PHE A 354 -2.71 2.16 -19.74
CA PHE A 354 -3.15 0.80 -19.46
C PHE A 354 -4.56 0.59 -20.05
N PRO A 355 -4.77 -0.41 -20.94
CA PRO A 355 -6.06 -0.65 -21.56
C PRO A 355 -7.16 -0.98 -20.55
N PRO A 356 -8.30 -0.26 -20.55
CA PRO A 356 -9.41 -0.58 -19.65
C PRO A 356 -9.99 -1.98 -19.84
N ASP A 357 -9.95 -2.51 -21.06
CA ASP A 357 -10.46 -3.86 -21.38
C ASP A 357 -9.65 -4.98 -20.70
N LEU A 358 -8.43 -4.69 -20.26
CA LEU A 358 -7.58 -5.64 -19.55
C LEU A 358 -7.68 -5.50 -18.03
N LEU A 359 -8.44 -4.53 -17.52
CA LEU A 359 -8.46 -4.20 -16.10
C LEU A 359 -9.37 -5.14 -15.30
N GLU A 360 -8.79 -6.27 -14.91
CA GLU A 360 -9.46 -7.34 -14.17
C GLU A 360 -8.58 -7.79 -13.00
N LYS A 361 -9.04 -8.75 -12.19
CA LYS A 361 -8.26 -9.26 -11.06
C LYS A 361 -6.92 -9.86 -11.46
N TRP A 362 -6.84 -10.55 -12.60
CA TRP A 362 -5.59 -11.18 -13.05
C TRP A 362 -4.51 -10.17 -13.46
N SER A 363 -4.88 -8.92 -13.77
CA SER A 363 -3.95 -7.91 -14.29
C SER A 363 -3.61 -6.79 -13.30
N ARG A 364 -4.24 -6.75 -12.12
CA ARG A 364 -3.96 -5.75 -11.07
C ARG A 364 -2.47 -5.67 -10.71
N GLY A 365 -1.82 -6.82 -10.55
CA GLY A 365 -0.36 -6.86 -10.33
C GLY A 365 0.46 -6.29 -11.46
N ILE A 366 0.02 -6.48 -12.70
CA ILE A 366 0.69 -5.92 -13.89
C ILE A 366 0.59 -4.40 -13.86
N LEU A 367 -0.63 -3.86 -13.68
CA LEU A 367 -0.85 -2.42 -13.54
C LEU A 367 -0.02 -1.80 -12.41
N PHE A 368 -0.02 -2.44 -11.23
CA PHE A 368 0.79 -1.97 -10.11
C PHE A 368 2.28 -1.96 -10.47
N ASN A 369 2.73 -2.97 -11.21
CA ASN A 369 4.12 -3.06 -11.61
C ASN A 369 4.52 -1.98 -12.59
N GLU A 370 3.71 -1.70 -13.61
CA GLU A 370 3.91 -0.59 -14.54
C GLU A 370 4.03 0.74 -13.78
N PHE A 371 3.18 0.96 -12.77
CA PHE A 371 3.26 2.11 -11.89
C PHE A 371 4.55 2.17 -11.05
N LEU A 372 5.02 1.04 -10.51
CA LEU A 372 6.30 1.01 -9.81
C LEU A 372 7.42 1.46 -10.76
N VAL A 373 7.46 0.93 -11.98
CA VAL A 373 8.47 1.33 -12.98
C VAL A 373 8.34 2.81 -13.32
N SER A 374 7.12 3.33 -13.50
CA SER A 374 6.89 4.73 -13.87
C SER A 374 7.32 5.74 -12.79
N SER A 375 7.26 5.34 -11.52
CA SER A 375 7.48 6.20 -10.35
C SER A 375 8.93 6.61 -10.13
N GLY A 376 9.89 5.87 -10.70
CA GLY A 376 11.34 6.11 -10.57
C GLY A 376 11.92 5.85 -9.17
N LEU A 377 11.23 6.27 -8.10
CA LEU A 377 11.60 6.04 -6.71
C LEU A 377 10.36 5.80 -5.83
N ILE A 378 10.17 4.56 -5.37
CA ILE A 378 9.03 4.17 -4.55
C ILE A 378 9.33 2.94 -3.70
N VAL A 379 8.89 2.96 -2.44
CA VAL A 379 8.91 1.82 -1.51
C VAL A 379 7.48 1.35 -1.31
N SER A 380 7.20 0.06 -1.47
CA SER A 380 5.88 -0.55 -1.27
C SER A 380 5.98 -1.73 -0.30
N PRO A 381 5.15 -1.82 0.75
CA PRO A 381 5.09 -3.01 1.60
C PRO A 381 4.70 -4.26 0.80
N ILE A 382 5.22 -5.41 1.21
CA ILE A 382 4.81 -6.73 0.69
C ILE A 382 4.62 -7.73 1.85
N VAL A 383 3.81 -8.77 1.60
CA VAL A 383 3.55 -9.86 2.55
C VAL A 383 4.75 -10.82 2.61
N ASN A 384 5.37 -11.10 1.47
CA ASN A 384 6.51 -12.01 1.33
C ASN A 384 6.23 -13.44 1.84
N VAL A 385 5.14 -14.04 1.35
CA VAL A 385 4.75 -15.41 1.72
C VAL A 385 4.18 -16.14 0.50
N PHE A 386 4.25 -17.46 0.49
CA PHE A 386 3.39 -18.29 -0.36
C PHE A 386 2.96 -19.56 0.38
N SER A 387 1.84 -20.15 -0.04
CA SER A 387 1.38 -21.44 0.47
C SER A 387 0.86 -22.35 -0.66
N ILE A 388 0.86 -23.65 -0.37
CA ILE A 388 0.37 -24.68 -1.28
C ILE A 388 -0.72 -25.50 -0.56
N PHE A 389 -1.87 -25.60 -1.19
CA PHE A 389 -3.03 -26.34 -0.69
C PHE A 389 -3.24 -27.61 -1.51
N PHE A 390 -3.36 -28.72 -0.80
CA PHE A 390 -3.83 -29.99 -1.31
C PHE A 390 -5.31 -30.05 -0.93
N ASP A 391 -6.12 -29.45 -1.79
CA ASP A 391 -7.57 -29.47 -1.65
C ASP A 391 -8.07 -30.89 -1.90
N ASP A 392 -9.22 -31.21 -1.29
CA ASP A 392 -9.78 -32.55 -1.35
C ASP A 392 -8.75 -33.63 -0.99
N PHE A 393 -7.98 -33.40 0.06
CA PHE A 393 -7.04 -34.40 0.52
C PHE A 393 -6.89 -34.38 2.06
N PRO A 394 -7.13 -35.53 2.73
CA PRO A 394 -7.62 -36.79 2.17
C PRO A 394 -9.11 -36.68 1.75
N LEU A 395 -9.55 -37.60 0.88
CA LEU A 395 -10.89 -37.64 0.27
C LEU A 395 -11.44 -39.07 0.24
N PRO A 396 -12.77 -39.28 0.14
CA PRO A 396 -13.32 -40.61 -0.12
C PRO A 396 -12.72 -41.26 -1.38
N SER A 397 -12.50 -42.58 -1.32
CA SER A 397 -12.07 -43.39 -2.47
C SER A 397 -13.00 -44.58 -2.63
N TYR A 398 -13.26 -44.99 -3.87
CA TYR A 398 -14.28 -45.98 -4.21
C TYR A 398 -13.71 -47.28 -4.79
N GLY A 399 -12.40 -47.38 -4.95
CA GLY A 399 -11.74 -48.55 -5.55
C GLY A 399 -11.97 -48.65 -7.07
N ILE A 400 -12.34 -47.55 -7.73
CA ILE A 400 -12.64 -47.52 -9.15
C ILE A 400 -11.34 -47.46 -9.93
N LYS A 401 -11.15 -48.38 -10.88
CA LYS A 401 -10.02 -48.37 -11.80
C LYS A 401 -10.23 -47.32 -12.88
N HIS A 402 -9.23 -46.46 -13.08
CA HIS A 402 -9.23 -45.46 -14.16
C HIS A 402 -8.13 -45.79 -15.17
N ASP A 403 -8.48 -45.76 -16.46
CA ASP A 403 -7.52 -46.06 -17.54
C ASP A 403 -6.34 -45.08 -17.55
N ILE A 404 -6.61 -43.79 -17.31
CA ILE A 404 -5.59 -42.72 -17.34
C ILE A 404 -4.55 -42.84 -16.23
N THR A 405 -4.90 -43.44 -15.08
CA THR A 405 -3.97 -43.70 -13.98
C THR A 405 -3.41 -45.13 -14.02
N GLY A 406 -4.03 -46.03 -14.78
CA GLY A 406 -3.68 -47.45 -14.85
C GLY A 406 -4.01 -48.25 -13.58
N THR A 407 -4.61 -47.64 -12.57
CA THR A 407 -4.85 -48.22 -11.24
C THR A 407 -6.17 -47.71 -10.64
N THR A 408 -6.49 -48.13 -9.41
CA THR A 408 -7.65 -47.61 -8.68
C THR A 408 -7.40 -46.21 -8.14
N ASP A 409 -8.46 -45.41 -8.02
CA ASP A 409 -8.46 -44.12 -7.32
C ASP A 409 -7.79 -44.19 -5.94
N GLU A 410 -8.11 -45.20 -5.12
CA GLU A 410 -7.50 -45.41 -3.79
C GLU A 410 -5.97 -45.57 -3.86
N ILE A 411 -5.47 -46.41 -4.78
CA ILE A 411 -4.02 -46.59 -4.96
C ILE A 411 -3.40 -45.31 -5.49
N PHE A 412 -4.04 -44.67 -6.46
CA PHE A 412 -3.52 -43.45 -7.07
C PHE A 412 -3.40 -42.32 -6.03
N TYR A 413 -4.48 -41.99 -5.30
CA TYR A 413 -4.50 -40.88 -4.35
C TYR A 413 -3.49 -41.09 -3.21
N TYR A 414 -3.50 -42.27 -2.57
CA TYR A 414 -2.77 -42.48 -1.31
C TYR A 414 -1.36 -43.06 -1.47
N LYS A 415 -1.04 -43.69 -2.61
CA LYS A 415 0.27 -44.33 -2.82
C LYS A 415 1.10 -43.70 -3.95
N ILE A 416 0.46 -43.04 -4.92
CA ILE A 416 1.16 -42.41 -6.05
C ILE A 416 1.18 -40.90 -5.86
N TRP A 417 0.01 -40.26 -5.95
CA TRP A 417 -0.13 -38.81 -5.88
C TRP A 417 0.46 -38.25 -4.58
N TRP A 418 0.06 -38.77 -3.42
CA TRP A 418 0.57 -38.29 -2.13
C TRP A 418 2.09 -38.42 -2.00
N GLU A 419 2.67 -39.54 -2.44
CA GLU A 419 4.12 -39.74 -2.36
C GLU A 419 4.89 -38.83 -3.31
N ASP A 420 4.37 -38.60 -4.51
CA ASP A 420 4.98 -37.68 -5.48
C ASP A 420 4.87 -36.23 -5.04
N MET A 421 3.74 -35.82 -4.48
CA MET A 421 3.55 -34.49 -3.91
C MET A 421 4.44 -34.26 -2.69
N LYS A 422 4.64 -35.26 -1.81
CA LYS A 422 5.64 -35.17 -0.73
C LYS A 422 7.06 -35.00 -1.26
N LYS A 423 7.45 -35.73 -2.32
CA LYS A 423 8.77 -35.56 -2.94
C LYS A 423 8.92 -34.16 -3.52
N LEU A 424 7.89 -33.63 -4.19
CA LEU A 424 7.88 -32.27 -4.73
C LEU A 424 8.01 -31.22 -3.60
N CYS A 425 7.24 -31.35 -2.53
CA CYS A 425 7.37 -30.51 -1.34
C CYS A 425 8.79 -30.55 -0.77
N LYS A 426 9.40 -31.73 -0.67
CA LYS A 426 10.79 -31.87 -0.21
C LYS A 426 11.79 -31.20 -1.17
N GLU A 427 11.63 -31.39 -2.47
CA GLU A 427 12.48 -30.81 -3.53
C GLU A 427 12.52 -29.27 -3.45
N TYR A 428 11.36 -28.65 -3.21
CA TYR A 428 11.23 -27.19 -3.15
C TYR A 428 11.22 -26.62 -1.72
N SER A 429 11.34 -27.46 -0.69
CA SER A 429 11.30 -27.09 0.73
C SER A 429 9.97 -26.43 1.15
N MET A 430 8.86 -27.01 0.70
CA MET A 430 7.51 -26.54 0.95
C MET A 430 6.80 -27.41 2.00
N ARG A 431 5.88 -26.79 2.74
CA ARG A 431 5.00 -27.39 3.74
C ARG A 431 3.57 -27.33 3.20
N PRO A 432 2.92 -28.47 2.93
CA PRO A 432 1.57 -28.48 2.36
C PRO A 432 0.48 -28.27 3.41
N PHE A 433 -0.61 -27.67 2.95
CA PHE A 433 -1.86 -27.50 3.69
C PHE A 433 -2.83 -28.51 3.09
N THR A 434 -3.27 -29.51 3.83
CA THR A 434 -4.19 -30.54 3.31
C THR A 434 -5.60 -30.26 3.80
N ALA A 435 -6.59 -30.13 2.92
CA ALA A 435 -7.97 -29.85 3.29
C ALA A 435 -8.83 -31.11 3.19
N LEU A 436 -9.24 -31.66 4.35
CA LEU A 436 -10.02 -32.88 4.43
C LEU A 436 -11.45 -32.67 3.92
N ILE A 437 -11.90 -33.55 3.03
CA ILE A 437 -13.32 -33.72 2.69
C ILE A 437 -13.80 -35.12 3.08
N THR A 438 -15.00 -35.20 3.67
CA THR A 438 -15.56 -36.49 4.14
C THR A 438 -16.67 -37.06 3.27
N SER A 439 -17.16 -36.32 2.27
CA SER A 439 -18.27 -36.73 1.43
C SER A 439 -18.38 -35.84 0.19
N TYR A 440 -18.85 -36.38 -0.93
CA TYR A 440 -19.20 -35.63 -2.13
C TYR A 440 -20.72 -35.65 -2.42
N ASN A 441 -21.54 -35.99 -1.42
CA ASN A 441 -22.98 -36.12 -1.63
C ASN A 441 -23.70 -34.81 -2.00
N ASN A 442 -23.09 -33.65 -1.75
CA ASN A 442 -23.56 -32.32 -2.14
C ASN A 442 -25.02 -32.01 -1.73
N LYS A 443 -25.45 -32.46 -0.55
CA LYS A 443 -26.82 -32.31 -0.02
C LYS A 443 -26.90 -31.37 1.20
N PRO A 444 -27.97 -30.57 1.34
CA PRO A 444 -28.09 -29.68 2.50
C PRO A 444 -28.47 -30.40 3.80
N GLU A 445 -28.82 -31.69 3.74
CA GLU A 445 -29.13 -32.50 4.92
C GLU A 445 -27.90 -33.28 5.43
N TYR A 446 -27.76 -33.37 6.75
CA TYR A 446 -26.78 -34.27 7.36
C TYR A 446 -27.17 -35.74 7.14
N VAL A 447 -26.25 -36.52 6.52
CA VAL A 447 -26.45 -37.95 6.21
C VAL A 447 -25.30 -38.83 6.72
N GLY A 448 -24.46 -38.32 7.62
CA GLY A 448 -23.30 -39.04 8.16
C GLY A 448 -22.07 -39.04 7.23
N PHE A 449 -21.17 -39.98 7.50
CA PHE A 449 -19.82 -40.07 6.89
C PHE A 449 -19.61 -41.39 6.14
N LEU A 450 -20.70 -42.00 5.65
CA LEU A 450 -20.67 -43.34 5.05
C LEU A 450 -19.62 -43.45 3.95
N GLU A 451 -19.56 -42.46 3.06
CA GLU A 451 -18.69 -42.43 1.89
C GLU A 451 -17.21 -42.57 2.27
N PHE A 452 -16.73 -41.78 3.22
CA PHE A 452 -15.35 -41.86 3.71
C PHE A 452 -15.06 -43.16 4.47
N LEU A 453 -16.06 -43.71 5.16
CA LEU A 453 -15.92 -44.92 5.99
C LEU A 453 -15.97 -46.23 5.18
N GLN A 454 -16.24 -46.17 3.87
CA GLN A 454 -16.26 -47.36 3.01
C GLN A 454 -14.87 -48.02 2.89
N SER A 455 -13.80 -47.22 2.85
CA SER A 455 -12.43 -47.73 2.78
C SER A 455 -11.73 -47.65 4.14
N ARG A 456 -11.29 -48.81 4.64
CA ARG A 456 -10.42 -48.88 5.83
C ARG A 456 -9.06 -48.23 5.58
N VAL A 457 -8.54 -48.30 4.35
CA VAL A 457 -7.25 -47.71 3.97
C VAL A 457 -7.33 -46.19 4.11
N THR A 458 -8.39 -45.58 3.57
CA THR A 458 -8.65 -44.13 3.68
C THR A 458 -8.81 -43.68 5.13
N LEU A 459 -9.55 -44.44 5.93
CA LEU A 459 -9.74 -44.15 7.35
C LEU A 459 -8.43 -44.23 8.16
N ASP A 460 -7.63 -45.29 7.97
CA ASP A 460 -6.36 -45.47 8.68
C ASP A 460 -5.32 -44.43 8.23
N PHE A 461 -5.35 -44.04 6.95
CA PHE A 461 -4.55 -42.93 6.45
C PHE A 461 -4.94 -41.61 7.12
N LEU A 462 -6.23 -41.28 7.20
CA LEU A 462 -6.70 -40.07 7.87
C LEU A 462 -6.24 -40.04 9.33
N LYS A 463 -6.43 -41.12 10.10
CA LYS A 463 -5.95 -41.19 11.49
C LYS A 463 -4.46 -40.89 11.60
N THR A 464 -3.67 -41.49 10.72
CA THR A 464 -2.22 -41.24 10.65
C THR A 464 -1.92 -39.77 10.34
N LEU A 465 -2.66 -39.16 9.41
CA LEU A 465 -2.46 -37.77 9.00
C LEU A 465 -2.86 -36.77 10.11
N LEU A 466 -3.94 -37.05 10.85
CA LEU A 466 -4.38 -36.22 11.98
C LEU A 466 -3.39 -36.23 13.17
N GLU A 467 -2.54 -37.26 13.25
CA GLU A 467 -1.47 -37.37 14.25
C GLU A 467 -0.11 -36.86 13.73
N ALA A 468 0.00 -36.59 12.42
CA ALA A 468 1.23 -36.10 11.80
C ALA A 468 1.54 -34.67 12.26
N LYS A 469 2.81 -34.40 12.58
CA LYS A 469 3.28 -33.08 13.05
C LYS A 469 3.79 -32.18 11.93
N ASP A 470 4.08 -32.75 10.78
CA ASP A 470 4.69 -32.09 9.62
C ASP A 470 3.67 -31.75 8.52
N VAL A 471 2.41 -32.14 8.70
CA VAL A 471 1.30 -31.86 7.79
C VAL A 471 0.23 -31.06 8.52
N ASN A 472 -0.21 -29.95 7.92
CA ASN A 472 -1.29 -29.14 8.47
C ASN A 472 -2.61 -29.58 7.85
N VAL A 473 -3.44 -30.26 8.64
CA VAL A 473 -4.76 -30.75 8.19
C VAL A 473 -5.85 -29.74 8.55
N GLY A 474 -6.50 -29.15 7.55
CA GLY A 474 -7.67 -28.31 7.68
C GLY A 474 -8.93 -29.02 7.18
N LEU A 475 -10.03 -28.27 7.12
CA LEU A 475 -11.33 -28.78 6.67
C LEU A 475 -11.68 -28.27 5.26
N HIS A 476 -12.40 -29.06 4.49
CA HIS A 476 -12.94 -28.69 3.17
C HIS A 476 -14.48 -28.83 3.14
N GLY A 477 -15.15 -28.31 4.17
CA GLY A 477 -16.59 -28.52 4.36
C GLY A 477 -16.96 -29.93 4.87
N TYR A 478 -18.26 -30.20 4.97
CA TYR A 478 -18.79 -31.49 5.40
C TYR A 478 -18.93 -32.47 4.21
N ASN A 479 -19.48 -32.00 3.10
CA ASN A 479 -19.92 -32.84 1.99
C ASN A 479 -19.79 -32.20 0.59
N HIS A 480 -18.85 -31.27 0.46
CA HIS A 480 -18.53 -30.55 -0.78
C HIS A 480 -19.65 -29.62 -1.31
N LEU A 481 -20.72 -29.37 -0.53
CA LEU A 481 -21.70 -28.31 -0.83
C LEU A 481 -21.20 -26.95 -0.31
N PRO A 482 -21.07 -25.91 -1.17
CA PRO A 482 -20.57 -24.60 -0.74
C PRO A 482 -21.42 -24.01 0.40
N PRO A 483 -20.81 -23.56 1.51
CA PRO A 483 -21.50 -22.92 2.63
C PRO A 483 -22.01 -21.52 2.27
N LEU A 484 -23.11 -21.50 1.54
CA LEU A 484 -23.81 -20.30 1.12
C LEU A 484 -25.23 -20.37 1.68
N GLN A 485 -25.80 -19.24 2.11
CA GLN A 485 -27.18 -19.13 2.60
C GLN A 485 -28.20 -19.63 1.59
N LYS A 486 -27.91 -19.53 0.28
CA LYS A 486 -28.75 -20.08 -0.79
C LYS A 486 -28.74 -21.61 -0.85
N ASN A 487 -27.68 -22.24 -0.36
CA ASN A 487 -27.47 -23.69 -0.38
C ASN A 487 -27.89 -24.35 0.93
N TRP A 488 -27.79 -23.64 2.06
CA TRP A 488 -27.95 -24.20 3.39
C TRP A 488 -29.02 -23.50 4.22
N ASN A 489 -29.85 -24.30 4.90
CA ASN A 489 -30.51 -23.82 6.11
C ASN A 489 -29.44 -23.65 7.21
N PRO A 490 -29.38 -22.51 7.92
CA PRO A 490 -28.37 -22.26 8.94
C PRO A 490 -28.29 -23.33 10.05
N ASP A 491 -29.42 -23.89 10.47
CA ASP A 491 -29.47 -24.92 11.51
C ASP A 491 -28.93 -26.25 11.01
N GLU A 492 -29.22 -26.62 9.76
CA GLU A 492 -28.67 -27.83 9.13
C GLU A 492 -27.15 -27.72 8.91
N LEU A 493 -26.65 -26.54 8.53
CA LEU A 493 -25.21 -26.30 8.45
C LEU A 493 -24.54 -26.44 9.82
N LYS A 494 -25.14 -25.88 10.88
CA LYS A 494 -24.68 -26.05 12.27
C LYS A 494 -24.66 -27.51 12.68
N ILE A 495 -25.72 -28.27 12.38
CA ILE A 495 -25.80 -29.71 12.67
C ILE A 495 -24.66 -30.45 11.95
N SER A 496 -24.47 -30.18 10.66
CA SER A 496 -23.45 -30.82 9.83
C SER A 496 -22.03 -30.55 10.35
N TYR A 497 -21.72 -29.31 10.72
CA TYR A 497 -20.43 -28.97 11.32
C TYR A 497 -20.23 -29.53 12.73
N LYS A 498 -21.27 -29.58 13.58
CA LYS A 498 -21.20 -30.24 14.89
C LYS A 498 -20.94 -31.74 14.74
N ALA A 499 -21.60 -32.38 13.78
CA ALA A 499 -21.39 -33.78 13.46
C ALA A 499 -19.97 -34.03 12.95
N LEU A 500 -19.45 -33.18 12.05
CA LEU A 500 -18.08 -33.26 11.56
C LEU A 500 -17.07 -33.13 12.72
N LYS A 501 -17.25 -32.14 13.60
CA LYS A 501 -16.41 -31.97 14.80
C LYS A 501 -16.42 -33.22 15.69
N THR A 502 -17.60 -33.80 15.89
CA THR A 502 -17.77 -35.02 16.70
C THR A 502 -17.06 -36.19 16.06
N PHE A 503 -17.26 -36.41 14.77
CA PHE A 503 -16.59 -37.46 14.01
C PHE A 503 -15.06 -37.36 14.09
N LEU A 504 -14.50 -36.16 13.90
CA LEU A 504 -13.07 -35.93 13.98
C LEU A 504 -12.50 -36.17 15.39
N ASN A 505 -13.23 -35.80 16.43
CA ASN A 505 -12.84 -36.07 17.82
C ASN A 505 -12.80 -37.57 18.15
N GLU A 506 -13.66 -38.37 17.54
CA GLU A 506 -13.62 -39.84 17.66
C GLU A 506 -12.42 -40.45 16.94
N LEU A 507 -11.88 -39.79 15.91
CA LEU A 507 -10.67 -40.23 15.21
C LEU A 507 -9.39 -39.78 15.92
N SER A 508 -9.34 -38.54 16.41
CA SER A 508 -8.20 -37.99 17.13
C SER A 508 -8.63 -36.86 18.07
N LYS A 509 -8.49 -37.09 19.38
CA LYS A 509 -8.86 -36.10 20.41
C LYS A 509 -7.92 -34.89 20.47
N SER A 510 -6.73 -35.01 19.90
CA SER A 510 -5.74 -33.93 19.86
C SER A 510 -5.85 -33.06 18.61
N TYR A 511 -6.64 -33.48 17.62
CA TYR A 511 -6.77 -32.75 16.37
C TYR A 511 -7.59 -31.47 16.54
N VAL A 512 -7.05 -30.35 16.08
CA VAL A 512 -7.71 -29.04 16.10
C VAL A 512 -7.46 -28.36 14.75
N PRO A 513 -8.49 -28.14 13.92
CA PRO A 513 -8.32 -27.47 12.63
C PRO A 513 -8.03 -25.98 12.83
N PHE A 514 -7.02 -25.47 12.12
CA PHE A 514 -6.66 -24.05 12.11
C PHE A 514 -7.17 -23.30 10.86
N PHE A 515 -7.43 -24.03 9.78
CA PHE A 515 -7.91 -23.45 8.53
C PHE A 515 -9.05 -24.28 7.92
N PHE A 516 -9.84 -23.59 7.11
CA PHE A 516 -10.93 -24.12 6.32
C PHE A 516 -10.71 -23.71 4.87
N VAL A 517 -11.02 -24.59 3.93
CA VAL A 517 -11.10 -24.24 2.51
C VAL A 517 -12.54 -24.46 2.07
N ALA A 518 -13.12 -23.45 1.44
CA ALA A 518 -14.52 -23.53 1.03
C ALA A 518 -14.68 -24.48 -0.16
N PRO A 519 -15.64 -25.43 -0.12
CA PRO A 519 -16.05 -26.19 -1.30
C PRO A 519 -16.40 -25.29 -2.47
N ASN A 520 -15.93 -25.65 -3.67
CA ASN A 520 -15.97 -24.82 -4.88
C ASN A 520 -15.42 -23.40 -4.69
N ASN A 521 -14.65 -23.18 -3.63
CA ASN A 521 -14.03 -21.90 -3.27
C ASN A 521 -15.03 -20.80 -2.88
N GLU A 522 -16.26 -21.16 -2.52
CA GLU A 522 -17.36 -20.23 -2.21
C GLU A 522 -17.88 -20.40 -0.78
N ILE A 523 -17.92 -19.29 -0.05
CA ILE A 523 -18.52 -19.18 1.29
C ILE A 523 -18.93 -17.72 1.51
N ASP A 524 -20.04 -17.51 2.22
CA ASP A 524 -20.48 -16.17 2.64
C ASP A 524 -20.11 -15.86 4.10
N LYS A 525 -20.09 -14.56 4.44
CA LYS A 525 -19.65 -14.09 5.77
C LYS A 525 -20.52 -14.66 6.90
N ALA A 526 -21.82 -14.82 6.67
CA ALA A 526 -22.73 -15.44 7.65
C ALA A 526 -22.37 -16.91 7.92
N SER A 527 -21.96 -17.66 6.90
CA SER A 527 -21.52 -19.05 7.05
C SER A 527 -20.13 -19.16 7.70
N ILE A 528 -19.28 -18.14 7.58
CA ILE A 528 -18.02 -18.03 8.37
C ILE A 528 -18.33 -17.89 9.86
N GLU A 529 -19.31 -17.09 10.25
CA GLU A 529 -19.73 -16.95 11.66
C GLU A 529 -20.21 -18.29 12.23
N ILE A 530 -21.03 -19.04 11.47
CA ILE A 530 -21.48 -20.39 11.86
C ILE A 530 -20.28 -21.34 11.99
N LEU A 531 -19.36 -21.32 11.03
CA LEU A 531 -18.14 -22.12 11.09
C LEU A 531 -17.34 -21.82 12.36
N LYS A 532 -17.21 -20.55 12.72
CA LYS A 532 -16.47 -20.06 13.89
C LYS A 532 -17.13 -20.39 15.21
N GLU A 533 -18.46 -20.39 15.27
CA GLU A 533 -19.21 -20.85 16.44
C GLU A 533 -18.83 -22.29 16.81
N ILE A 534 -18.67 -23.16 15.80
CA ILE A 534 -18.39 -24.58 16.00
C ILE A 534 -16.89 -24.87 16.09
N PHE A 535 -16.08 -24.19 15.29
CA PHE A 535 -14.63 -24.34 15.19
C PHE A 535 -13.92 -23.00 15.44
N PRO A 536 -13.88 -22.51 16.70
CA PRO A 536 -13.31 -21.20 17.03
C PRO A 536 -11.80 -21.09 16.75
N SER A 537 -11.11 -22.23 16.66
CA SER A 537 -9.69 -22.33 16.29
C SER A 537 -9.40 -21.98 14.84
N ILE A 538 -10.41 -21.97 13.96
CA ILE A 538 -10.22 -21.61 12.56
C ILE A 538 -9.93 -20.11 12.46
N LYS A 539 -8.81 -19.79 11.81
CA LYS A 539 -8.32 -18.42 11.58
C LYS A 539 -8.08 -18.11 10.11
N ILE A 540 -8.14 -19.11 9.22
CA ILE A 540 -8.00 -18.93 7.78
C ILE A 540 -9.16 -19.60 7.07
N VAL A 541 -9.76 -18.89 6.12
CA VAL A 541 -10.78 -19.40 5.19
C VAL A 541 -10.27 -19.21 3.75
N GLY A 542 -10.01 -20.32 3.07
CA GLY A 542 -9.52 -20.37 1.70
C GLY A 542 -10.66 -20.26 0.67
N THR A 543 -10.55 -19.32 -0.25
CA THR A 543 -11.54 -19.05 -1.33
C THR A 543 -10.81 -18.89 -2.68
N SER A 544 -11.42 -18.25 -3.68
CA SER A 544 -10.83 -17.99 -4.99
C SER A 544 -10.65 -16.49 -5.24
N TYR A 545 -9.45 -16.10 -5.69
CA TYR A 545 -9.16 -14.70 -6.01
C TYR A 545 -9.90 -14.25 -7.26
N LEU A 546 -9.90 -15.05 -8.33
CA LEU A 546 -10.50 -14.68 -9.61
C LEU A 546 -12.03 -14.70 -9.61
N ALA A 547 -12.66 -15.19 -8.55
CA ALA A 547 -14.12 -15.13 -8.40
C ALA A 547 -14.61 -13.70 -8.14
N GLU A 548 -15.89 -13.47 -8.40
CA GLU A 548 -16.60 -12.20 -8.11
C GLU A 548 -17.55 -12.37 -6.91
N THR A 549 -17.00 -12.73 -5.76
CA THR A 549 -17.75 -12.94 -4.51
C THR A 549 -17.32 -11.98 -3.41
N GLU A 550 -18.10 -11.83 -2.35
CA GLU A 550 -17.72 -10.99 -1.21
C GLU A 550 -16.47 -11.49 -0.45
N THR A 551 -16.08 -12.76 -0.65
CA THR A 551 -14.93 -13.42 -0.01
C THR A 551 -13.79 -13.66 -1.00
N SER A 552 -13.75 -12.92 -2.11
CA SER A 552 -12.76 -13.08 -3.19
C SER A 552 -11.59 -12.08 -3.12
N GLU A 553 -11.50 -11.30 -2.05
CA GLU A 553 -10.41 -10.36 -1.77
C GLU A 553 -9.71 -10.76 -0.46
N TYR A 554 -8.44 -10.37 -0.29
CA TYR A 554 -7.72 -10.56 0.97
C TYR A 554 -8.31 -9.63 2.03
N GLU A 555 -8.81 -10.19 3.13
CA GLU A 555 -9.48 -9.43 4.19
C GLU A 555 -9.30 -10.13 5.54
N ILE A 556 -9.19 -9.36 6.62
CA ILE A 556 -9.44 -9.86 7.97
C ILE A 556 -10.91 -9.56 8.30
N PHE A 557 -11.75 -10.60 8.28
CA PHE A 557 -13.13 -10.53 8.73
C PHE A 557 -13.19 -10.99 10.18
N GLU A 558 -13.46 -10.07 11.10
CA GLU A 558 -13.31 -10.26 12.55
C GLU A 558 -11.90 -10.72 12.95
N ASP A 559 -11.71 -12.02 13.22
CA ASP A 559 -10.43 -12.66 13.54
C ASP A 559 -10.07 -13.78 12.56
N VAL A 560 -10.69 -13.77 11.38
CA VAL A 560 -10.49 -14.75 10.30
C VAL A 560 -9.88 -14.06 9.09
N LEU A 561 -8.76 -14.59 8.62
CA LEU A 561 -8.20 -14.24 7.32
C LEU A 561 -8.97 -14.94 6.21
N ILE A 562 -9.63 -14.17 5.37
CA ILE A 562 -10.11 -14.61 4.07
C ILE A 562 -8.89 -14.63 3.14
N LEU A 563 -8.48 -15.83 2.74
CA LEU A 563 -7.30 -16.09 1.93
C LEU A 563 -7.71 -16.62 0.55
N PRO A 564 -8.02 -15.74 -0.40
CA PRO A 564 -8.31 -16.18 -1.75
C PRO A 564 -7.05 -16.78 -2.41
N ARG A 565 -7.21 -17.97 -2.98
CA ARG A 565 -6.16 -18.64 -3.75
C ARG A 565 -6.10 -18.08 -5.16
N THR A 566 -4.87 -17.98 -5.67
CA THR A 566 -4.59 -17.19 -6.87
C THR A 566 -4.42 -18.06 -8.08
N THR A 567 -3.87 -19.26 -7.92
CA THR A 567 -3.63 -20.19 -9.02
C THR A 567 -3.90 -21.64 -8.63
N SER A 568 -4.22 -22.48 -9.61
CA SER A 568 -4.61 -23.87 -9.37
C SER A 568 -4.29 -24.86 -10.48
N GLY A 569 -4.21 -26.14 -10.13
CA GLY A 569 -4.05 -27.25 -11.08
C GLY A 569 -2.60 -27.45 -11.53
N HIS A 570 -2.40 -28.21 -12.61
CA HIS A 570 -1.05 -28.73 -12.93
C HIS A 570 -0.45 -28.15 -14.20
N TYR A 571 -1.29 -27.75 -15.17
CA TYR A 571 -0.84 -27.31 -16.48
C TYR A 571 -1.86 -26.34 -17.11
N PRO A 572 -1.48 -25.64 -18.20
CA PRO A 572 -0.09 -25.39 -18.62
C PRO A 572 0.62 -24.43 -17.67
N VAL A 573 1.97 -24.50 -17.60
CA VAL A 573 2.78 -23.62 -16.74
C VAL A 573 2.49 -22.13 -16.99
N GLN A 574 2.28 -21.74 -18.24
CA GLN A 574 1.96 -20.35 -18.61
C GLN A 574 0.70 -19.84 -17.91
N ARG A 575 -0.37 -20.64 -17.85
CA ARG A 575 -1.59 -20.27 -17.11
C ARG A 575 -1.31 -20.08 -15.62
N LEU A 576 -0.57 -21.01 -15.01
CA LEU A 576 -0.18 -20.91 -13.60
C LEU A 576 0.62 -19.63 -13.32
N LEU A 577 1.51 -19.24 -14.24
CA LEU A 577 2.28 -18.00 -14.14
C LEU A 577 1.39 -16.76 -14.23
N VAL A 578 0.51 -16.66 -15.23
CA VAL A 578 -0.43 -15.52 -15.37
C VAL A 578 -1.19 -15.27 -14.07
N GLU A 579 -1.84 -16.32 -13.57
CA GLU A 579 -2.66 -16.29 -12.35
C GLU A 579 -1.83 -15.90 -11.11
N THR A 580 -0.57 -16.35 -11.03
CA THR A 580 0.35 -16.03 -9.94
C THR A 580 0.83 -14.57 -9.99
N MET A 581 1.07 -14.02 -11.19
CA MET A 581 1.72 -12.71 -11.32
C MET A 581 0.90 -11.58 -10.73
N SER A 582 -0.43 -11.66 -10.71
CA SER A 582 -1.27 -10.58 -10.20
C SER A 582 -0.99 -10.25 -8.74
N THR A 583 -1.04 -11.24 -7.86
CA THR A 583 -0.82 -11.01 -6.42
C THR A 583 0.67 -10.97 -6.09
N LEU A 584 1.52 -11.66 -6.86
CA LEU A 584 2.95 -11.64 -6.63
C LEU A 584 3.56 -10.27 -6.91
N LEU A 585 3.19 -9.62 -8.03
CA LEU A 585 3.72 -8.30 -8.38
C LEU A 585 3.07 -7.17 -7.58
N ASN A 586 1.92 -7.41 -6.95
CA ASN A 586 1.22 -6.42 -6.13
C ASN A 586 1.59 -6.52 -4.64
N MET A 587 1.37 -7.68 -4.04
CA MET A 587 1.49 -7.93 -2.60
C MET A 587 2.71 -8.79 -2.23
N GLY A 588 3.47 -9.28 -3.21
CA GLY A 588 4.57 -10.21 -2.95
C GLY A 588 4.11 -11.55 -2.37
N THR A 589 2.94 -12.04 -2.77
CA THR A 589 2.36 -13.31 -2.31
C THR A 589 1.60 -14.06 -3.39
N PHE A 590 1.54 -15.38 -3.28
CA PHE A 590 0.63 -16.22 -4.06
C PHE A 590 0.23 -17.47 -3.28
N HIS A 591 -0.93 -18.03 -3.59
CA HIS A 591 -1.43 -19.23 -2.94
C HIS A 591 -1.92 -20.21 -4.00
N TYR A 592 -1.23 -21.34 -4.08
CA TYR A 592 -1.46 -22.39 -5.07
C TYR A 592 -2.34 -23.49 -4.50
N PHE A 593 -3.20 -24.10 -5.32
CA PHE A 593 -3.89 -25.32 -4.93
C PHE A 593 -3.99 -26.37 -6.02
N THR A 594 -4.18 -27.62 -5.59
CA THR A 594 -4.26 -28.79 -6.46
C THR A 594 -5.13 -29.86 -5.81
N HIS A 595 -5.72 -30.72 -6.65
CA HIS A 595 -6.49 -31.88 -6.20
C HIS A 595 -5.89 -33.17 -6.77
N PRO A 596 -6.01 -34.29 -6.03
CA PRO A 596 -5.59 -35.60 -6.52
C PRO A 596 -6.43 -36.10 -7.70
N ASP A 597 -7.71 -35.76 -7.77
CA ASP A 597 -8.65 -36.18 -8.83
C ASP A 597 -8.55 -35.32 -10.10
N ASP A 598 -7.71 -34.27 -10.13
CA ASP A 598 -7.44 -33.45 -11.33
C ASP A 598 -7.07 -34.31 -12.54
N VAL A 599 -6.34 -35.42 -12.35
CA VAL A 599 -5.90 -36.29 -13.45
C VAL A 599 -7.05 -36.99 -14.16
N ILE A 600 -8.14 -37.30 -13.44
CA ILE A 600 -9.32 -38.01 -14.00
C ILE A 600 -10.47 -37.05 -14.36
N SER A 601 -10.37 -35.78 -13.96
CA SER A 601 -11.36 -34.74 -14.21
C SER A 601 -11.34 -34.28 -15.67
N SER A 602 -12.42 -34.50 -16.42
CA SER A 602 -12.50 -34.07 -17.84
C SER A 602 -12.55 -32.55 -18.02
N ASN A 603 -13.01 -31.81 -17.01
CA ASN A 603 -13.05 -30.34 -17.04
C ASN A 603 -11.70 -29.72 -16.66
N ARG A 604 -10.94 -30.33 -15.74
CA ARG A 604 -9.61 -29.82 -15.31
C ARG A 604 -8.45 -30.43 -16.09
N ASN A 605 -8.66 -31.59 -16.71
CA ASN A 605 -7.73 -32.27 -17.62
C ASN A 605 -8.39 -32.58 -18.99
N PRO A 606 -8.84 -31.55 -19.74
CA PRO A 606 -9.55 -31.75 -21.01
C PRO A 606 -8.70 -32.43 -22.08
N GLU A 607 -7.37 -32.34 -21.96
CA GLU A 607 -6.42 -32.96 -22.90
C GLU A 607 -6.05 -34.40 -22.52
N SER A 608 -6.65 -34.97 -21.46
CA SER A 608 -6.36 -36.32 -20.98
C SER A 608 -4.86 -36.58 -20.75
N ARG A 609 -4.16 -35.58 -20.21
CA ARG A 609 -2.73 -35.69 -19.88
C ARG A 609 -2.54 -36.67 -18.73
N ASN A 610 -1.54 -37.54 -18.83
CA ASN A 610 -1.21 -38.47 -17.76
C ASN A 610 -0.57 -37.75 -16.55
N TRP A 611 -0.53 -38.44 -15.41
CA TRP A 611 0.02 -37.89 -14.17
C TRP A 611 1.48 -37.45 -14.29
N GLU A 612 2.33 -38.21 -15.00
CA GLU A 612 3.75 -37.88 -15.15
C GLU A 612 3.95 -36.53 -15.83
N TYR A 613 3.19 -36.25 -16.90
CA TYR A 613 3.20 -34.95 -17.57
C TYR A 613 2.74 -33.82 -16.64
N MET A 614 1.62 -34.03 -15.94
CA MET A 614 1.05 -33.04 -15.01
C MET A 614 2.03 -32.70 -13.87
N LEU A 615 2.64 -33.72 -13.27
CA LEU A 615 3.69 -33.56 -12.26
C LEU A 615 4.93 -32.86 -12.82
N GLY A 616 5.31 -33.16 -14.07
CA GLY A 616 6.42 -32.48 -14.76
C GLY A 616 6.18 -30.99 -14.97
N GLN A 617 4.96 -30.60 -15.37
CA GLN A 617 4.55 -29.19 -15.49
C GLN A 617 4.55 -28.49 -14.13
N LEU A 618 4.03 -29.14 -13.09
CA LEU A 618 4.03 -28.57 -11.76
C LEU A 618 5.44 -28.37 -11.20
N ARG A 619 6.34 -29.35 -11.42
CA ARG A 619 7.77 -29.22 -11.07
C ARG A 619 8.41 -28.03 -11.80
N GLU A 620 8.13 -27.86 -13.09
CA GLU A 620 8.64 -26.72 -13.86
C GLU A 620 8.12 -25.38 -13.33
N PHE A 621 6.84 -25.28 -12.98
CA PHE A 621 6.28 -24.08 -12.36
C PHE A 621 7.01 -23.70 -11.07
N PHE A 622 7.16 -24.62 -10.12
CA PHE A 622 7.88 -24.33 -8.87
C PHE A 622 9.36 -24.04 -9.09
N ARG A 623 9.99 -24.68 -10.08
CA ARG A 623 11.37 -24.35 -10.49
C ARG A 623 11.48 -22.92 -10.99
N VAL A 624 10.54 -22.46 -11.81
CA VAL A 624 10.48 -21.07 -12.30
C VAL A 624 10.27 -20.11 -11.13
N ILE A 625 9.32 -20.38 -10.22
CA ILE A 625 9.07 -19.54 -9.06
C ILE A 625 10.30 -19.44 -8.16
N LYS A 626 10.86 -20.57 -7.72
CA LYS A 626 12.02 -20.61 -6.81
C LYS A 626 13.25 -19.92 -7.41
N ARG A 627 13.48 -20.06 -8.71
CA ARG A 627 14.60 -19.40 -9.41
C ARG A 627 14.44 -17.88 -9.48
N ASN A 628 13.22 -17.40 -9.73
CA ASN A 628 12.99 -15.99 -10.02
C ASN A 628 12.55 -15.17 -8.79
N TYR A 629 12.05 -15.83 -7.76
CA TYR A 629 11.55 -15.23 -6.52
C TYR A 629 12.07 -15.98 -5.28
N PRO A 630 13.39 -16.18 -5.13
CA PRO A 630 13.96 -16.99 -4.05
C PRO A 630 13.74 -16.41 -2.65
N TRP A 631 13.35 -15.14 -2.58
CA TRP A 631 13.02 -14.42 -1.35
C TRP A 631 11.66 -14.81 -0.78
N LEU A 632 10.77 -15.47 -1.54
CA LEU A 632 9.46 -15.90 -1.05
C LEU A 632 9.58 -16.99 0.03
N ARG A 633 8.84 -16.81 1.12
CA ARG A 633 8.86 -17.73 2.27
C ARG A 633 7.63 -18.62 2.28
N ASN A 634 7.83 -19.92 2.50
CA ASN A 634 6.73 -20.83 2.78
C ASN A 634 6.52 -20.95 4.30
N MET A 635 5.28 -20.81 4.74
CA MET A 635 4.90 -20.69 6.16
C MET A 635 3.91 -21.76 6.60
N THR A 636 3.85 -22.04 7.91
CA THR A 636 2.72 -22.78 8.49
C THR A 636 1.43 -21.94 8.44
N PRO A 637 0.24 -22.52 8.66
CA PRO A 637 -1.00 -21.77 8.73
C PRO A 637 -0.98 -20.65 9.78
N GLU A 638 -0.39 -20.89 10.96
CA GLU A 638 -0.30 -19.91 12.04
C GLU A 638 0.61 -18.74 11.65
N GLU A 639 1.80 -19.03 11.12
CA GLU A 639 2.75 -18.03 10.63
C GLU A 639 2.13 -17.20 9.49
N LEU A 640 1.37 -17.84 8.60
CA LEU A 640 0.66 -17.21 7.49
C LEU A 640 -0.41 -16.23 7.99
N TYR A 641 -1.30 -16.68 8.89
CA TYR A 641 -2.34 -15.85 9.50
C TYR A 641 -1.71 -14.64 10.21
N ASP A 642 -0.71 -14.90 11.04
CA ASP A 642 -0.02 -13.87 11.81
C ASP A 642 0.65 -12.82 10.90
N THR A 643 1.22 -13.24 9.77
CA THR A 643 1.88 -12.35 8.81
C THR A 643 0.86 -11.47 8.09
N PHE A 644 -0.24 -12.03 7.60
CA PHE A 644 -1.29 -11.23 6.95
C PHE A 644 -2.00 -10.30 7.92
N LYS A 645 -2.28 -10.77 9.14
CA LYS A 645 -2.87 -9.94 10.19
C LYS A 645 -1.98 -8.73 10.50
N ASP A 646 -0.68 -8.96 10.71
CA ASP A 646 0.29 -7.88 10.90
C ASP A 646 0.40 -6.97 9.67
N TYR A 647 0.32 -7.53 8.45
CA TYR A 647 0.34 -6.75 7.21
C TYR A 647 -0.79 -5.72 7.15
N PHE A 648 -2.03 -6.14 7.45
CA PHE A 648 -3.20 -5.27 7.37
C PHE A 648 -3.38 -4.34 8.59
N GLU A 649 -3.11 -4.83 9.80
CA GLU A 649 -3.34 -4.06 11.04
C GLU A 649 -2.20 -3.09 11.37
N ASN A 650 -0.95 -3.41 10.99
CA ASN A 650 0.24 -2.62 11.33
C ASN A 650 0.87 -2.00 10.08
N LYS A 651 0.13 -1.09 9.44
CA LYS A 651 0.59 -0.36 8.26
C LYS A 651 1.83 0.50 8.56
N PRO A 652 2.87 0.49 7.71
CA PRO A 652 4.04 1.34 7.88
C PRO A 652 3.74 2.79 7.50
N THR A 653 4.36 3.72 8.22
CA THR A 653 4.44 5.12 7.79
C THR A 653 5.67 5.28 6.91
N ILE A 654 5.46 5.69 5.65
CA ILE A 654 6.54 5.92 4.69
C ILE A 654 6.62 7.42 4.41
N VAL A 655 7.78 8.01 4.66
CA VAL A 655 8.04 9.44 4.47
C VAL A 655 9.21 9.62 3.52
N TYR A 656 8.96 10.33 2.42
CA TYR A 656 9.99 10.61 1.42
C TYR A 656 10.58 11.99 1.68
N HIS A 657 11.89 12.04 1.75
CA HIS A 657 12.71 13.24 1.78
C HIS A 657 13.45 13.36 0.43
N LYS A 658 14.25 14.42 0.29
CA LYS A 658 15.03 14.65 -0.93
C LYS A 658 16.13 13.59 -1.10
N ASP A 659 16.81 13.27 -0.02
CA ASP A 659 18.03 12.47 0.06
C ASP A 659 17.79 11.09 0.72
N LYS A 660 16.58 10.83 1.21
CA LYS A 660 16.24 9.56 1.86
C LYS A 660 14.76 9.24 1.89
N ILE A 661 14.44 7.98 2.17
CA ILE A 661 13.10 7.51 2.50
C ILE A 661 13.14 6.90 3.90
N ASN A 662 12.28 7.39 4.79
CA ASN A 662 12.08 6.82 6.10
C ASN A 662 10.87 5.89 6.07
N VAL A 663 11.05 4.66 6.54
CA VAL A 663 9.98 3.69 6.78
C VAL A 663 9.92 3.43 8.28
N ILE A 664 8.75 3.65 8.87
CA ILE A 664 8.54 3.57 10.32
C ILE A 664 7.39 2.61 10.61
N LEU A 665 7.64 1.67 11.51
CA LEU A 665 6.65 0.74 12.02
C LEU A 665 6.20 1.15 13.42
N ASN A 666 4.92 0.94 13.71
CA ASN A 666 4.40 1.14 15.07
C ASN A 666 4.97 0.09 16.05
N SER A 667 4.80 0.31 17.35
CA SER A 667 5.38 -0.56 18.38
C SER A 667 4.85 -2.00 18.40
N ARG A 668 3.63 -2.23 17.88
CA ARG A 668 2.94 -3.53 17.80
C ARG A 668 3.31 -4.34 16.55
N ALA A 669 3.88 -3.70 15.53
CA ALA A 669 4.28 -4.35 14.30
C ALA A 669 5.32 -5.44 14.55
N LYS A 670 5.19 -6.57 13.85
CA LYS A 670 6.18 -7.66 13.87
C LYS A 670 7.37 -7.34 12.97
N LEU A 671 8.52 -7.92 13.29
CA LEU A 671 9.74 -7.86 12.49
C LEU A 671 10.21 -9.29 12.18
N PRO A 672 10.88 -9.52 11.05
CA PRO A 672 11.16 -8.55 9.98
C PRO A 672 9.92 -8.16 9.15
N ARG A 673 9.98 -7.01 8.48
CA ARG A 673 8.99 -6.58 7.46
C ARG A 673 9.64 -6.50 6.09
N TYR A 674 8.86 -6.70 5.03
CA TYR A 674 9.39 -6.77 3.67
C TYR A 674 8.79 -5.69 2.77
N PHE A 675 9.60 -5.19 1.85
CA PHE A 675 9.21 -4.14 0.93
C PHE A 675 9.76 -4.40 -0.47
N PHE A 676 8.97 -4.08 -1.49
CA PHE A 676 9.51 -3.72 -2.79
C PHE A 676 10.10 -2.31 -2.73
N LEU A 677 11.29 -2.12 -3.29
CA LEU A 677 11.86 -0.81 -3.60
C LEU A 677 12.12 -0.75 -5.09
N LYS A 678 11.58 0.25 -5.76
CA LYS A 678 12.06 0.68 -7.07
C LYS A 678 12.84 1.97 -6.88
N SER A 679 14.07 2.01 -7.39
CA SER A 679 14.90 3.21 -7.45
C SER A 679 15.58 3.33 -8.82
N ASP A 680 15.65 4.53 -9.37
CA ASP A 680 16.50 4.90 -10.50
C ASP A 680 17.87 5.46 -10.04
N GLN A 681 18.03 5.66 -8.73
CA GLN A 681 19.23 6.20 -8.10
C GLN A 681 19.91 5.12 -7.25
N ASP A 682 21.22 5.26 -7.07
CA ASP A 682 21.96 4.45 -6.11
C ASP A 682 21.47 4.73 -4.68
N PHE A 683 21.44 3.70 -3.85
CA PHE A 683 20.98 3.82 -2.47
C PHE A 683 21.76 2.93 -1.52
N SER A 684 21.65 3.23 -0.23
CA SER A 684 22.07 2.36 0.87
C SER A 684 20.95 2.25 1.90
N ILE A 685 20.97 1.20 2.72
CA ILE A 685 19.89 0.91 3.68
C ILE A 685 20.47 0.89 5.09
N GLN A 686 19.78 1.55 6.02
CA GLN A 686 19.99 1.45 7.47
C GLN A 686 18.73 0.89 8.12
N GLY A 687 18.87 0.06 9.16
CA GLY A 687 17.73 -0.59 9.84
C GLY A 687 17.09 -1.76 9.06
N GLY A 688 17.74 -2.19 7.98
CA GLY A 688 17.32 -3.30 7.11
C GLY A 688 18.42 -3.68 6.12
N GLU A 689 18.12 -4.59 5.20
CA GLU A 689 19.05 -5.04 4.16
C GLU A 689 18.36 -5.40 2.84
N LEU A 690 19.09 -5.25 1.74
CA LEU A 690 18.67 -5.71 0.42
C LEU A 690 18.85 -7.24 0.34
N ILE A 691 17.77 -7.98 0.11
CA ILE A 691 17.80 -9.45 0.03
C ILE A 691 17.64 -9.98 -1.40
N TYR A 692 17.19 -9.15 -2.33
CA TYR A 692 17.06 -9.51 -3.74
C TYR A 692 17.03 -8.27 -4.62
N GLU A 693 17.60 -8.35 -5.81
CA GLU A 693 17.52 -7.30 -6.84
C GLU A 693 17.40 -7.94 -8.22
N ARG A 694 16.49 -7.39 -9.04
CA ARG A 694 16.41 -7.73 -10.46
C ARG A 694 15.81 -6.57 -11.27
N ASN A 695 16.51 -6.15 -12.31
CA ASN A 695 16.07 -5.10 -13.24
C ASN A 695 15.63 -3.80 -12.53
N GLY A 696 16.22 -3.48 -11.37
CA GLY A 696 15.86 -2.31 -10.57
C GLY A 696 14.70 -2.50 -9.58
N LEU A 697 14.01 -3.67 -9.56
CA LEU A 697 13.17 -4.04 -8.42
C LEU A 697 14.01 -4.71 -7.35
N CYS A 698 14.01 -4.09 -6.19
CA CYS A 698 14.67 -4.54 -5.00
C CYS A 698 13.66 -5.12 -4.02
N VAL A 699 14.03 -6.18 -3.28
CA VAL A 699 13.30 -6.66 -2.11
C VAL A 699 14.15 -6.38 -0.89
N ILE A 700 13.57 -5.66 0.06
CA ILE A 700 14.25 -5.25 1.29
C ILE A 700 13.62 -5.96 2.48
N GLU A 701 14.47 -6.47 3.37
CA GLU A 701 14.12 -6.94 4.69
C GLU A 701 14.42 -5.85 5.74
N MET A 702 13.39 -5.29 6.35
CA MET A 702 13.47 -4.36 7.46
C MET A 702 13.61 -5.12 8.78
N LYS A 703 14.69 -4.86 9.52
CA LYS A 703 15.08 -5.57 10.76
C LYS A 703 14.86 -4.73 12.02
N GLU A 704 14.70 -3.43 11.86
CA GLU A 704 14.43 -2.48 12.94
C GLU A 704 13.08 -1.80 12.72
N ARG A 705 12.54 -1.13 13.75
CA ARG A 705 11.25 -0.40 13.62
C ARG A 705 11.36 0.88 12.79
N LYS A 706 12.58 1.32 12.50
CA LYS A 706 12.86 2.44 11.60
C LYS A 706 13.89 1.97 10.58
N MET A 707 13.59 2.15 9.31
CA MET A 707 14.50 1.88 8.20
C MET A 707 14.68 3.17 7.40
N GLU A 708 15.91 3.50 7.05
CA GLU A 708 16.24 4.61 6.16
C GLU A 708 16.83 4.06 4.86
N VAL A 709 16.22 4.41 3.72
CA VAL A 709 16.82 4.22 2.39
C VAL A 709 17.50 5.54 2.05
N LEU A 710 18.82 5.59 2.14
CA LEU A 710 19.63 6.77 1.85
C LEU A 710 19.97 6.79 0.36
N LEU A 711 19.65 7.89 -0.32
CA LEU A 711 19.88 8.06 -1.75
C LEU A 711 21.27 8.67 -1.94
N ASN A 712 22.14 7.94 -2.65
CA ASN A 712 23.51 8.38 -2.90
C ASN A 712 23.53 9.22 -4.18
N GLY A 713 23.56 10.55 -4.02
CA GLY A 713 23.81 11.48 -5.13
C GLY A 713 22.60 12.31 -5.54
N GLY A 714 22.59 13.55 -5.05
CA GLY A 714 22.03 14.72 -5.73
C GLY A 714 23.12 15.77 -5.85
#